data_AF-A0A0S4RLC8-F1
#
_entry.id   AF-A0A0S4RLC8-F1
#
_cell.length_a   1.000
_cell.length_b   1.000
_cell.length_c   1.000
_cell.angle_alpha   90.00
_cell.angle_beta   90.00
_cell.angle_gamma   90.00
#
_symmetry.space_group_name_H-M   'P 1'
#
loop_
_entity.id
_entity.type
_entity.pdbx_description
1 polymer ?
#
loop_
_entity_poly.entity_id
_entity_poly.type
_entity_poly.pdbx_seq_one_letter_code
_entity_poly.pdbx_strand_id
1 'polypeptide(L)'
;MDRREFIKSSAAAAACSVAGIAAPSSLSAAEGENSWRWDKAPCRFCGTGCGIMVATKNGKIVAVKGDPLAPVNRGLNCIKGYFNAKIMYGEDRITKPLLRVNAKGEFDKKGKFQEVSWQRAFDEMEKQFRKTYAELGPTGIGVFGSGQYTIPEGYAISKLIKGGFRSHNIDPNARHCMASAVVGFMQTFGIDEPAGCYDDIELTDTIVAWGANMAEMHPILWSRVSDRKLQDPERVKVVNLSTYSTRTSNIADIEIIFTPHTDLAIWNYIAREIVYNHPEAINEEFVKANCVFTTGPVDIGYGMRDNINHPKYLPSELDTAAKQKSKIVSGNEGVTLAYLGMKTGDTLENKNAGGKAGNHWIIQYEEFKKALAPYTLDFVAKLAKGDPNEDLEEFKKKLKALADLYIEKNRKVVSFWTMGMNQHTRGVWVNEQSYMVHFLLGKQAKPGSGAFSLTGQPSACGTAREVGTFSHRLPADMVVANPKHREITEKIWQIPAGTINPKPGAPYMKIMRDLEDGKIKFIWVHVNNPWQNSANANHWIKAAREMDNFIVVSDAYPGISAKVADLVLPTAMIYEKWGAYGNAERRTQHWRQQVLPVGDAMSDTWQYMEFAKRFKLKDFWGEVKVDGKLTLPNVLDKATAMGYSPEDTLYDVLFANKKAKKFSADDKIMAGYDNTEVFGDSRNVVGSDGKVFKGYGFFIQKYLWEEYREFGLGHGHDLADFDTYHKVRGLRWPVVDGKETLWRFNTKYDVYAKKDNPNGEFSFYGNKNGALLTGDLSKATSKEKEALKSRAKIFFRPYMDPPEMPSKEYPLWLCTGRVLEHWHSGTMTMRVPELYRAVPEALCFMNEIDGNKLGIAQNDIVWVESRRGKVKARVDFRGRNKPAEGLIYVPWFDENVFINKVCLDATDPISAQTDFKKCAVKVYKA
;
A
#
# COMPACT_ATOMS: atom_id res chain seq x y z
N MET A 1 44.49 -1.60 -2.31
CA MET A 1 43.43 -2.60 -2.56
C MET A 1 42.51 -2.02 -3.62
N ASP A 2 42.32 -2.71 -4.75
CA ASP A 2 41.40 -2.24 -5.79
C ASP A 2 39.92 -2.49 -5.39
N ARG A 3 38.97 -1.91 -6.11
CA ARG A 3 37.52 -2.04 -5.81
C ARG A 3 37.03 -3.50 -5.87
N ARG A 4 37.65 -4.35 -6.67
CA ARG A 4 37.30 -5.77 -6.84
C ARG A 4 37.79 -6.59 -5.66
N GLU A 5 39.00 -6.30 -5.16
CA GLU A 5 39.51 -6.88 -3.92
C GLU A 5 38.66 -6.47 -2.71
N PHE A 6 38.21 -5.21 -2.63
CA PHE A 6 37.31 -4.73 -1.56
C PHE A 6 35.96 -5.47 -1.52
N ILE A 7 35.36 -5.72 -2.67
CA ILE A 7 34.08 -6.46 -2.75
C ILE A 7 34.30 -7.91 -2.31
N LYS A 8 35.41 -8.53 -2.72
CA LYS A 8 35.76 -9.90 -2.30
C LYS A 8 36.02 -9.97 -0.80
N SER A 9 36.76 -9.02 -0.23
CA SER A 9 37.07 -8.98 1.20
C SER A 9 35.84 -8.69 2.06
N SER A 10 34.97 -7.77 1.62
CA SER A 10 33.70 -7.48 2.30
C SER A 10 32.72 -8.65 2.25
N ALA A 11 32.62 -9.34 1.10
CA ALA A 11 31.80 -10.53 0.96
C ALA A 11 32.36 -11.69 1.82
N ALA A 12 33.68 -11.86 1.85
CA ALA A 12 34.34 -12.86 2.67
C ALA A 12 34.17 -12.57 4.17
N ALA A 13 34.31 -11.31 4.60
CA ALA A 13 34.11 -10.90 6.00
C ALA A 13 32.66 -11.10 6.45
N ALA A 14 31.68 -10.78 5.58
CA ALA A 14 30.27 -11.07 5.83
C ALA A 14 30.00 -12.59 5.90
N ALA A 15 30.63 -13.39 5.05
CA ALA A 15 30.54 -14.85 5.10
C ALA A 15 31.15 -15.42 6.40
N CYS A 16 32.32 -14.91 6.83
CA CYS A 16 32.95 -15.30 8.09
C CYS A 16 32.07 -14.95 9.30
N SER A 17 31.41 -13.78 9.31
CA SER A 17 30.50 -13.42 10.40
C SER A 17 29.25 -14.30 10.43
N VAL A 18 28.74 -14.69 9.25
CA VAL A 18 27.61 -15.63 9.14
C VAL A 18 28.01 -17.04 9.61
N ALA A 19 29.25 -17.45 9.38
CA ALA A 19 29.76 -18.75 9.79
C ALA A 19 30.29 -18.80 11.24
N GLY A 20 30.28 -17.67 11.97
CA GLY A 20 30.85 -17.60 13.33
C GLY A 20 32.38 -17.75 13.39
N ILE A 21 33.07 -17.51 12.28
CA ILE A 21 34.53 -17.64 12.15
C ILE A 21 35.17 -16.26 12.29
N ALA A 22 36.22 -16.14 13.11
CA ALA A 22 36.99 -14.91 13.23
C ALA A 22 37.64 -14.56 11.87
N ALA A 23 37.36 -13.36 11.36
CA ALA A 23 37.97 -12.89 10.12
C ALA A 23 39.49 -12.68 10.33
N PRO A 24 40.36 -13.12 9.40
CA PRO A 24 41.79 -12.84 9.42
C PRO A 24 42.09 -11.34 9.62
N SER A 25 43.10 -11.01 10.44
CA SER A 25 43.53 -9.62 10.69
C SER A 25 43.99 -8.86 9.43
N SER A 26 44.35 -9.59 8.37
CA SER A 26 44.65 -9.06 7.03
C SER A 26 43.42 -8.52 6.27
N LEU A 27 42.21 -8.71 6.80
CA LEU A 27 40.96 -8.09 6.33
C LEU A 27 40.60 -6.81 7.10
N SER A 28 41.50 -6.29 7.94
CA SER A 28 41.30 -5.00 8.62
C SER A 28 41.08 -3.87 7.62
N ALA A 29 40.13 -2.99 7.96
CA ALA A 29 39.59 -1.95 7.10
C ALA A 29 40.70 -1.13 6.43
N ALA A 30 40.52 -0.84 5.14
CA ALA A 30 41.44 -0.02 4.37
C ALA A 30 41.59 1.36 5.04
N GLU A 31 42.82 1.83 5.22
CA GLU A 31 43.19 3.14 5.81
C GLU A 31 42.45 4.35 5.17
N GLY A 32 41.82 4.18 3.99
CA GLY A 32 41.01 5.20 3.32
C GLY A 32 39.59 5.44 3.88
N GLU A 33 39.11 4.61 4.80
CA GLU A 33 37.73 4.66 5.35
C GLU A 33 37.56 5.58 6.56
N ASN A 34 38.63 5.94 7.28
CA ASN A 34 38.57 6.77 8.50
C ASN A 34 37.96 8.17 8.27
N SER A 35 37.88 8.62 7.01
CA SER A 35 37.32 9.92 6.62
C SER A 35 35.81 9.89 6.29
N TRP A 36 35.17 8.72 6.33
CA TRP A 36 33.76 8.57 5.94
C TRP A 36 32.83 8.75 7.13
N ARG A 37 31.73 9.49 6.96
CA ARG A 37 30.66 9.56 7.96
C ARG A 37 29.61 8.49 7.65
N TRP A 38 29.44 7.53 8.57
CA TRP A 38 28.40 6.52 8.52
C TRP A 38 27.20 6.91 9.37
N ASP A 39 25.99 6.81 8.82
CA ASP A 39 24.74 7.04 9.56
C ASP A 39 23.66 6.02 9.15
N LYS A 40 22.66 5.83 10.02
CA LYS A 40 21.57 4.87 9.82
C LYS A 40 20.48 5.44 8.92
N ALA A 41 19.88 4.57 8.12
CA ALA A 41 18.63 4.88 7.43
C ALA A 41 17.84 3.61 7.11
N PRO A 42 16.51 3.68 6.88
CA PRO A 42 15.79 2.58 6.27
C PRO A 42 16.13 2.47 4.77
N CYS A 43 15.99 1.25 4.23
CA CYS A 43 16.02 0.99 2.80
C CYS A 43 14.87 1.73 2.07
N ARG A 44 15.12 2.23 0.85
CA ARG A 44 14.12 3.00 0.07
C ARG A 44 12.98 2.16 -0.49
N PHE A 45 13.12 0.84 -0.52
CA PHE A 45 12.29 -0.04 -1.34
C PHE A 45 11.12 -0.68 -0.59
N CYS A 46 11.13 -2.00 -0.37
CA CYS A 46 9.93 -2.71 0.08
C CYS A 46 9.63 -2.53 1.57
N GLY A 47 8.38 -2.83 1.95
CA GLY A 47 7.86 -2.75 3.31
C GLY A 47 8.46 -3.74 4.30
N THR A 48 9.44 -4.56 3.91
CA THR A 48 10.31 -5.24 4.88
C THR A 48 10.98 -4.22 5.79
N GLY A 49 11.47 -3.11 5.22
CA GLY A 49 12.08 -2.03 6.00
C GLY A 49 13.44 -2.41 6.61
N CYS A 50 14.33 -3.00 5.81
CA CYS A 50 15.71 -3.28 6.22
C CYS A 50 16.40 -1.99 6.69
N GLY A 51 17.12 -2.05 7.80
CA GLY A 51 18.02 -0.99 8.21
C GLY A 51 19.32 -1.07 7.41
N ILE A 52 19.80 0.08 6.95
CA ILE A 52 21.05 0.23 6.22
C ILE A 52 21.94 1.26 6.89
N MET A 53 23.24 1.15 6.63
CA MET A 53 24.22 2.19 6.94
C MET A 53 24.63 2.88 5.63
N VAL A 54 24.62 4.21 5.65
CA VAL A 54 24.97 5.08 4.52
C VAL A 54 26.30 5.77 4.83
N ALA A 55 27.31 5.60 3.97
CA ALA A 55 28.57 6.31 4.08
C ALA A 55 28.58 7.55 3.20
N THR A 56 28.97 8.68 3.77
CA THR A 56 29.09 9.96 3.07
C THR A 56 30.52 10.50 3.13
N LYS A 57 30.98 11.06 2.01
CA LYS A 57 32.26 11.76 1.88
C LYS A 57 32.12 12.86 0.83
N ASN A 58 32.60 14.07 1.14
CA ASN A 58 32.59 15.23 0.23
C ASN A 58 31.21 15.47 -0.41
N GLY A 59 30.14 15.42 0.40
CA GLY A 59 28.77 15.66 -0.05
C GLY A 59 28.16 14.58 -0.94
N LYS A 60 28.78 13.39 -1.06
CA LYS A 60 28.25 12.26 -1.85
C LYS A 60 28.13 10.99 -1.01
N ILE A 61 27.17 10.14 -1.37
CA ILE A 61 27.08 8.78 -0.84
C ILE A 61 28.10 7.91 -1.59
N VAL A 62 29.05 7.34 -0.85
CA VAL A 62 30.14 6.53 -1.42
C VAL A 62 29.95 5.04 -1.19
N ALA A 63 29.18 4.65 -0.16
CA ALA A 63 28.86 3.25 0.12
C ALA A 63 27.53 3.10 0.87
N VAL A 64 26.91 1.93 0.71
CA VAL A 64 25.76 1.46 1.49
C VAL A 64 25.98 0.00 1.86
N LYS A 65 25.67 -0.36 3.11
CA LYS A 65 25.64 -1.75 3.60
C LYS A 65 24.41 -2.00 4.46
N GLY A 66 24.06 -3.26 4.69
CA GLY A 66 23.03 -3.58 5.69
C GLY A 66 23.53 -3.20 7.07
N ASP A 67 22.66 -2.65 7.93
CA ASP A 67 23.01 -2.36 9.33
C ASP A 67 23.01 -3.67 10.13
N PRO A 68 24.16 -4.12 10.67
CA PRO A 68 24.23 -5.32 11.50
C PRO A 68 23.39 -5.21 12.77
N LEU A 69 23.14 -3.99 13.26
CA LEU A 69 22.36 -3.72 14.47
C LEU A 69 20.86 -3.56 14.19
N ALA A 70 20.43 -3.57 12.92
CA ALA A 70 19.01 -3.48 12.60
C ALA A 70 18.34 -4.85 12.76
N PRO A 71 17.31 -4.98 13.62
CA PRO A 71 16.72 -6.28 13.96
C PRO A 71 16.01 -6.95 12.79
N VAL A 72 15.57 -6.16 11.80
CA VAL A 72 14.85 -6.65 10.62
C VAL A 72 15.72 -7.56 9.76
N ASN A 73 16.96 -7.14 9.49
CA ASN A 73 17.81 -7.73 8.46
C ASN A 73 19.18 -8.20 8.95
N ARG A 74 19.61 -7.82 10.16
CA ARG A 74 20.84 -8.31 10.80
C ARG A 74 22.06 -8.23 9.86
N GLY A 75 22.21 -7.10 9.15
CA GLY A 75 23.30 -6.85 8.21
C GLY A 75 23.05 -7.28 6.75
N LEU A 76 22.00 -8.04 6.46
CA LEU A 76 21.69 -8.50 5.10
C LEU A 76 20.98 -7.43 4.26
N ASN A 77 21.18 -7.49 2.94
CA ASN A 77 20.42 -6.74 1.94
C ASN A 77 20.08 -7.64 0.74
N CYS A 78 19.03 -7.27 0.00
CA CYS A 78 18.78 -7.82 -1.34
C CYS A 78 19.50 -6.99 -2.40
N ILE A 79 19.46 -7.42 -3.67
CA ILE A 79 20.14 -6.74 -4.78
C ILE A 79 19.76 -5.25 -4.89
N LYS A 80 18.48 -4.91 -4.69
CA LYS A 80 18.03 -3.51 -4.67
C LYS A 80 18.67 -2.73 -3.51
N GLY A 81 18.73 -3.34 -2.32
CA GLY A 81 19.35 -2.76 -1.12
C GLY A 81 20.85 -2.48 -1.29
N TYR A 82 21.58 -3.38 -1.93
CA TYR A 82 23.01 -3.19 -2.21
C TYR A 82 23.29 -2.03 -3.18
N PHE A 83 22.37 -1.75 -4.12
CA PHE A 83 22.49 -0.62 -5.05
C PHE A 83 21.67 0.62 -4.65
N ASN A 84 21.17 0.66 -3.42
CA ASN A 84 20.27 1.72 -2.97
C ASN A 84 20.88 3.13 -3.07
N ALA A 85 22.21 3.29 -2.92
CA ALA A 85 22.86 4.58 -3.13
C ALA A 85 22.75 5.12 -4.56
N LYS A 86 22.77 4.23 -5.56
CA LYS A 86 22.86 4.62 -6.98
C LYS A 86 21.58 5.20 -7.53
N ILE A 87 20.44 4.95 -6.90
CA ILE A 87 19.14 5.42 -7.38
C ILE A 87 19.02 6.94 -7.45
N MET A 88 19.88 7.68 -6.73
CA MET A 88 19.84 9.15 -6.71
C MET A 88 20.70 9.79 -7.81
N TYR A 89 21.50 9.00 -8.53
CA TYR A 89 22.55 9.48 -9.44
C TYR A 89 22.32 9.07 -10.90
N GLY A 90 21.08 8.82 -11.32
CA GLY A 90 20.73 8.72 -12.73
C GLY A 90 20.99 10.05 -13.44
N GLU A 91 21.46 9.99 -14.68
CA GLU A 91 21.94 11.16 -15.42
C GLU A 91 20.83 12.18 -15.74
N ASP A 92 19.59 11.73 -15.82
CA ASP A 92 18.40 12.51 -16.17
C ASP A 92 17.57 12.90 -14.93
N ARG A 93 18.22 13.10 -13.77
CA ARG A 93 17.58 13.72 -12.59
C ARG A 93 16.94 15.04 -12.99
N ILE A 94 15.70 15.27 -12.55
CA ILE A 94 15.01 16.54 -12.78
C ILE A 94 15.64 17.58 -11.84
N THR A 95 16.29 18.59 -12.40
CA THR A 95 17.04 19.62 -11.65
C THR A 95 16.37 20.98 -11.60
N LYS A 96 15.35 21.23 -12.43
CA LYS A 96 14.62 22.50 -12.48
C LYS A 96 13.13 22.27 -12.75
N PRO A 97 12.24 23.20 -12.36
CA PRO A 97 10.84 23.16 -12.75
C PRO A 97 10.68 23.19 -14.28
N LEU A 98 9.76 22.36 -14.80
CA LEU A 98 9.45 22.28 -16.22
C LEU A 98 7.97 22.59 -16.44
N LEU A 99 7.65 23.65 -17.21
CA LEU A 99 6.28 24.03 -17.54
C LEU A 99 6.04 23.86 -19.04
N ARG A 100 4.86 23.36 -19.43
CA ARG A 100 4.44 23.37 -20.84
C ARG A 100 4.07 24.77 -21.28
N VAL A 101 4.74 25.28 -22.30
CA VAL A 101 4.51 26.64 -22.79
C VAL A 101 4.37 26.71 -24.32
N ASN A 102 3.66 27.74 -24.78
CA ASN A 102 3.63 28.13 -26.19
C ASN A 102 4.89 28.94 -26.56
N ALA A 103 4.96 29.43 -27.81
CA ALA A 103 6.09 30.23 -28.29
C ALA A 103 6.28 31.57 -27.55
N LYS A 104 5.27 32.06 -26.82
CA LYS A 104 5.32 33.29 -26.01
C LYS A 104 5.75 33.04 -24.56
N GLY A 105 5.98 31.78 -24.16
CA GLY A 105 6.29 31.41 -22.78
C GLY A 105 5.06 31.35 -21.86
N GLU A 106 3.86 31.44 -22.41
CA GLU A 106 2.60 31.30 -21.66
C GLU A 106 2.25 29.82 -21.53
N PHE A 107 1.58 29.43 -20.43
CA PHE A 107 1.11 28.06 -20.24
C PHE A 107 0.23 27.62 -21.42
N ASP A 108 0.57 26.48 -22.01
CA ASP A 108 -0.21 25.83 -23.05
C ASP A 108 -0.21 24.33 -22.79
N LYS A 109 -1.40 23.76 -22.60
CA LYS A 109 -1.62 22.32 -22.41
C LYS A 109 -0.89 21.50 -23.48
N LYS A 110 -0.90 21.95 -24.75
CA LYS A 110 -0.27 21.26 -25.89
C LYS A 110 1.17 21.74 -26.17
N GLY A 111 1.66 22.68 -25.39
CA GLY A 111 3.02 23.20 -25.48
C GLY A 111 4.10 22.17 -25.13
N LYS A 112 5.35 22.53 -25.43
CA LYS A 112 6.53 21.75 -25.04
C LYS A 112 6.99 22.20 -23.66
N PHE A 113 7.61 21.28 -22.90
CA PHE A 113 8.25 21.64 -21.64
C PHE A 113 9.40 22.62 -21.88
N GLN A 114 9.47 23.65 -21.04
CA GLN A 114 10.60 24.56 -20.92
C GLN A 114 10.97 24.69 -19.44
N GLU A 115 12.26 24.88 -19.17
CA GLU A 115 12.73 25.19 -17.82
C GLU A 115 12.17 26.55 -17.38
N VAL A 116 11.64 26.60 -16.15
CA VAL A 116 11.14 27.84 -15.55
C VAL A 116 11.66 27.97 -14.11
N SER A 117 11.65 29.18 -13.56
CA SER A 117 11.99 29.39 -12.15
C SER A 117 10.93 28.79 -11.22
N TRP A 118 11.29 28.53 -9.97
CA TRP A 118 10.32 28.16 -8.93
C TRP A 118 9.20 29.18 -8.78
N GLN A 119 9.53 30.47 -8.82
CA GLN A 119 8.52 31.53 -8.81
C GLN A 119 7.52 31.37 -9.95
N ARG A 120 7.98 31.24 -11.20
CA ARG A 120 7.08 31.08 -12.35
C ARG A 120 6.25 29.80 -12.28
N ALA A 121 6.84 28.70 -11.81
CA ALA A 121 6.13 27.44 -11.58
C ALA A 121 4.99 27.60 -10.58
N PHE A 122 5.26 28.21 -9.42
CA PHE A 122 4.26 28.45 -8.39
C PHE A 122 3.22 29.50 -8.80
N ASP A 123 3.59 30.51 -9.59
CA ASP A 123 2.64 31.51 -10.12
C ASP A 123 1.62 30.85 -11.05
N GLU A 124 2.05 29.97 -11.97
CA GLU A 124 1.12 29.24 -12.83
C GLU A 124 0.28 28.24 -12.02
N MET A 125 0.91 27.53 -11.08
CA MET A 125 0.22 26.59 -10.21
C MET A 125 -0.86 27.27 -9.36
N GLU A 126 -0.56 28.42 -8.77
CA GLU A 126 -1.52 29.24 -8.01
C GLU A 126 -2.68 29.69 -8.89
N LYS A 127 -2.37 30.23 -10.08
CA LYS A 127 -3.39 30.67 -11.05
C LYS A 127 -4.37 29.54 -11.40
N GLN A 128 -3.86 28.36 -11.74
CA GLN A 128 -4.68 27.21 -12.14
C GLN A 128 -5.46 26.62 -10.97
N PHE A 129 -4.86 26.63 -9.78
CA PHE A 129 -5.53 26.22 -8.55
C PHE A 129 -6.70 27.15 -8.22
N ARG A 130 -6.48 28.48 -8.20
CA ARG A 130 -7.52 29.48 -7.95
C ARG A 130 -8.65 29.40 -8.97
N LYS A 131 -8.33 29.26 -10.27
CA LYS A 131 -9.32 29.03 -11.34
C LYS A 131 -10.20 27.83 -11.01
N THR A 132 -9.58 26.68 -10.72
CA THR A 132 -10.30 25.43 -10.45
C THR A 132 -11.13 25.51 -9.17
N TYR A 133 -10.58 26.08 -8.10
CA TYR A 133 -11.27 26.20 -6.82
C TYR A 133 -12.47 27.14 -6.91
N ALA A 134 -12.37 28.23 -7.66
CA ALA A 134 -13.49 29.12 -7.93
C ALA A 134 -14.62 28.42 -8.72
N GLU A 135 -14.26 27.54 -9.65
CA GLU A 135 -15.23 26.82 -10.50
C GLU A 135 -15.91 25.64 -9.76
N LEU A 136 -15.12 24.82 -9.06
CA LEU A 136 -15.54 23.50 -8.56
C LEU A 136 -15.39 23.35 -7.04
N GLY A 137 -14.96 24.40 -6.35
CA GLY A 137 -14.68 24.37 -4.92
C GLY A 137 -13.63 23.32 -4.54
N PRO A 138 -13.67 22.80 -3.31
CA PRO A 138 -12.73 21.78 -2.84
C PRO A 138 -12.83 20.45 -3.61
N THR A 139 -13.94 20.20 -4.30
CA THR A 139 -14.14 18.95 -5.06
C THR A 139 -13.39 18.92 -6.39
N GLY A 140 -13.00 20.07 -6.93
CA GLY A 140 -12.23 20.16 -8.19
C GLY A 140 -10.73 19.91 -8.04
N ILE A 141 -10.24 19.84 -6.81
CA ILE A 141 -8.84 19.61 -6.46
C ILE A 141 -8.64 18.13 -6.16
N GLY A 142 -7.55 17.53 -6.64
CA GLY A 142 -7.16 16.15 -6.34
C GLY A 142 -5.67 16.00 -6.08
N VAL A 143 -5.30 15.05 -5.23
CA VAL A 143 -3.92 14.71 -4.89
C VAL A 143 -3.71 13.21 -4.99
N PHE A 144 -2.70 12.82 -5.76
CA PHE A 144 -2.22 11.44 -5.81
C PHE A 144 -0.98 11.28 -4.93
N GLY A 145 -1.21 10.87 -3.67
CA GLY A 145 -0.15 10.70 -2.66
C GLY A 145 0.60 9.38 -2.77
N SER A 146 1.43 9.07 -1.76
CA SER A 146 2.28 7.89 -1.79
C SER A 146 2.56 7.26 -0.42
N GLY A 147 2.56 5.92 -0.35
CA GLY A 147 3.15 5.17 0.76
C GLY A 147 4.70 5.19 0.79
N GLN A 148 5.32 6.06 0.01
CA GLN A 148 6.77 6.31 0.01
C GLN A 148 7.09 7.74 0.48
N TYR A 149 6.09 8.51 0.87
CA TYR A 149 6.30 9.73 1.64
C TYR A 149 7.03 9.43 2.93
N THR A 150 7.88 10.36 3.37
CA THR A 150 8.23 10.43 4.78
C THR A 150 6.96 10.64 5.61
N ILE A 151 6.94 10.15 6.86
CA ILE A 151 5.78 10.38 7.74
C ILE A 151 5.44 11.89 7.85
N PRO A 152 6.43 12.80 8.06
CA PRO A 152 6.18 14.24 8.03
C PRO A 152 5.58 14.77 6.72
N GLU A 153 6.00 14.26 5.56
CA GLU A 153 5.44 14.66 4.25
C GLU A 153 3.95 14.30 4.14
N GLY A 154 3.61 13.05 4.48
CA GLY A 154 2.21 12.61 4.47
C GLY A 154 1.35 13.42 5.43
N TYR A 155 1.91 13.79 6.59
CA TYR A 155 1.22 14.60 7.57
C TYR A 155 1.01 16.03 7.08
N ALA A 156 2.07 16.66 6.54
CA ALA A 156 2.00 18.02 6.03
C ALA A 156 0.99 18.18 4.88
N ILE A 157 0.99 17.26 3.90
CA ILE A 157 0.01 17.32 2.81
C ILE A 157 -1.41 17.03 3.31
N SER A 158 -1.59 16.16 4.31
CA SER A 158 -2.89 15.92 4.92
C SER A 158 -3.45 17.18 5.59
N LYS A 159 -2.61 17.91 6.35
CA LYS A 159 -2.97 19.21 6.94
C LYS A 159 -3.36 20.23 5.86
N LEU A 160 -2.55 20.38 4.82
CA LEU A 160 -2.79 21.36 3.76
C LEU A 160 -4.10 21.07 3.00
N ILE A 161 -4.30 19.83 2.56
CA ILE A 161 -5.46 19.48 1.73
C ILE A 161 -6.75 19.47 2.55
N LYS A 162 -6.75 18.86 3.74
CA LYS A 162 -7.97 18.67 4.55
C LYS A 162 -8.28 19.86 5.46
N GLY A 163 -7.27 20.46 6.08
CA GLY A 163 -7.40 21.60 7.00
C GLY A 163 -7.27 22.96 6.31
N GLY A 164 -6.46 23.07 5.25
CA GLY A 164 -6.29 24.30 4.49
C GLY A 164 -7.36 24.46 3.41
N PHE A 165 -7.27 23.65 2.35
CA PHE A 165 -8.16 23.74 1.18
C PHE A 165 -9.54 23.10 1.39
N ARG A 166 -9.76 22.41 2.52
CA ARG A 166 -11.01 21.74 2.89
C ARG A 166 -11.47 20.68 1.87
N SER A 167 -10.50 20.09 1.16
CA SER A 167 -10.71 18.99 0.22
C SER A 167 -10.36 17.64 0.86
N HIS A 168 -11.03 16.59 0.40
CA HIS A 168 -10.74 15.22 0.81
C HIS A 168 -10.32 14.33 -0.37
N ASN A 169 -10.12 14.91 -1.55
CA ASN A 169 -9.65 14.18 -2.73
C ASN A 169 -8.13 13.97 -2.69
N ILE A 170 -7.63 13.45 -1.57
CA ILE A 170 -6.26 12.97 -1.42
C ILE A 170 -6.32 11.47 -1.23
N ASP A 171 -5.69 10.71 -2.11
CA ASP A 171 -5.62 9.26 -1.96
C ASP A 171 -4.24 8.76 -2.43
N PRO A 172 -3.60 7.82 -1.73
CA PRO A 172 -2.23 7.41 -2.02
C PRO A 172 -2.22 6.20 -2.95
N ASN A 173 -1.11 5.95 -3.64
CA ASN A 173 -0.89 4.69 -4.36
C ASN A 173 -0.99 3.44 -3.46
N ALA A 174 -0.94 3.60 -2.13
CA ALA A 174 -1.26 2.53 -1.18
C ALA A 174 -2.73 2.07 -1.26
N ARG A 175 -3.63 2.83 -1.90
CA ARG A 175 -4.98 2.36 -2.29
C ARG A 175 -4.92 1.13 -3.19
N HIS A 176 -3.98 1.13 -4.14
CA HIS A 176 -3.74 -0.01 -5.03
C HIS A 176 -3.02 -1.18 -4.31
N CYS A 177 -2.70 -1.05 -3.02
CA CYS A 177 -1.79 -1.96 -2.32
C CYS A 177 -2.41 -2.56 -1.04
N MET A 178 -2.75 -1.71 -0.06
CA MET A 178 -3.07 -2.16 1.30
C MET A 178 -4.52 -1.92 1.70
N ALA A 179 -5.33 -1.21 0.92
CA ALA A 179 -6.66 -0.81 1.36
C ALA A 179 -7.57 -2.01 1.70
N SER A 180 -7.49 -3.12 0.96
CA SER A 180 -8.23 -4.34 1.29
C SER A 180 -7.81 -4.94 2.64
N ALA A 181 -6.50 -4.94 2.94
CA ALA A 181 -6.00 -5.36 4.24
C ALA A 181 -6.44 -4.42 5.36
N VAL A 182 -6.33 -3.10 5.16
CA VAL A 182 -6.78 -2.08 6.12
C VAL A 182 -8.24 -2.29 6.49
N VAL A 183 -9.12 -2.42 5.49
CA VAL A 183 -10.54 -2.62 5.74
C VAL A 183 -10.80 -3.98 6.41
N GLY A 184 -10.09 -5.04 6.02
CA GLY A 184 -10.12 -6.32 6.72
C GLY A 184 -9.74 -6.19 8.20
N PHE A 185 -8.67 -5.46 8.52
CA PHE A 185 -8.28 -5.17 9.91
C PHE A 185 -9.37 -4.39 10.65
N MET A 186 -9.88 -3.31 10.07
CA MET A 186 -10.92 -2.49 10.69
C MET A 186 -12.22 -3.27 10.92
N GLN A 187 -12.61 -4.14 10.00
CA GLN A 187 -13.79 -4.98 10.17
C GLN A 187 -13.57 -6.05 11.23
N THR A 188 -12.42 -6.73 11.22
CA THR A 188 -12.14 -7.83 12.15
C THR A 188 -11.81 -7.36 13.57
N PHE A 189 -10.91 -6.39 13.71
CA PHE A 189 -10.31 -5.96 14.99
C PHE A 189 -10.73 -4.57 15.45
N GLY A 190 -11.29 -3.73 14.56
CA GLY A 190 -11.63 -2.33 14.86
C GLY A 190 -10.43 -1.38 14.90
N ILE A 191 -9.24 -1.87 14.54
CA ILE A 191 -7.97 -1.13 14.54
C ILE A 191 -7.05 -1.77 13.49
N ASP A 192 -6.25 -0.95 12.80
CA ASP A 192 -5.40 -1.36 11.67
C ASP A 192 -4.11 -2.09 12.13
N GLU A 193 -3.44 -2.67 11.14
CA GLU A 193 -2.10 -3.28 11.17
C GLU A 193 -1.99 -4.66 11.84
N PRO A 194 -0.98 -5.49 11.46
CA PRO A 194 -0.80 -6.81 12.03
C PRO A 194 -0.76 -6.81 13.57
N ALA A 195 -1.21 -7.90 14.16
CA ALA A 195 -1.05 -8.15 15.59
C ALA A 195 0.36 -8.68 15.93
N GLY A 196 0.90 -9.54 15.06
CA GLY A 196 2.24 -10.14 15.21
C GLY A 196 3.38 -9.26 14.71
N CYS A 197 4.60 -9.81 14.66
CA CYS A 197 5.81 -9.13 14.19
C CYS A 197 6.74 -10.11 13.47
N TYR A 198 7.87 -9.65 12.93
CA TYR A 198 8.72 -10.55 12.14
C TYR A 198 9.34 -11.68 12.95
N ASP A 199 9.46 -11.53 14.27
CA ASP A 199 9.93 -12.55 15.21
C ASP A 199 9.06 -13.84 15.15
N ASP A 200 7.83 -13.74 14.63
CA ASP A 200 6.98 -14.91 14.39
C ASP A 200 7.62 -15.92 13.41
N ILE A 201 8.50 -15.45 12.50
CA ILE A 201 9.19 -16.32 11.53
C ILE A 201 10.10 -17.31 12.25
N GLU A 202 10.90 -16.86 13.21
CA GLU A 202 11.83 -17.75 13.93
C GLU A 202 11.10 -18.69 14.91
N LEU A 203 9.86 -18.37 15.28
CA LEU A 203 9.11 -19.09 16.31
C LEU A 203 8.08 -20.07 15.75
N THR A 204 7.78 -20.01 14.46
CA THR A 204 6.73 -20.82 13.86
C THR A 204 7.21 -22.20 13.42
N ASP A 205 6.26 -23.12 13.29
CA ASP A 205 6.48 -24.45 12.71
C ASP A 205 5.98 -24.51 11.26
N THR A 206 5.18 -23.54 10.83
CA THR A 206 4.56 -23.55 9.50
C THR A 206 4.46 -22.15 8.95
N ILE A 207 4.97 -21.96 7.74
CA ILE A 207 4.81 -20.73 6.97
C ILE A 207 3.90 -21.03 5.80
N VAL A 208 2.81 -20.29 5.67
CA VAL A 208 1.89 -20.39 4.53
C VAL A 208 1.89 -19.09 3.75
N ALA A 209 2.42 -19.09 2.53
CA ALA A 209 2.42 -17.94 1.63
C ALA A 209 1.18 -17.98 0.71
N TRP A 210 0.22 -17.08 0.97
CA TRP A 210 -1.01 -16.92 0.19
C TRP A 210 -0.84 -15.88 -0.92
N GLY A 211 -0.40 -16.34 -2.09
CA GLY A 211 -0.13 -15.50 -3.26
C GLY A 211 1.03 -14.51 -3.05
N ALA A 212 1.87 -14.74 -2.05
CA ALA A 212 3.00 -13.89 -1.70
C ALA A 212 4.31 -14.45 -2.30
N ASN A 213 4.79 -13.84 -3.38
CA ASN A 213 6.16 -14.10 -3.89
C ASN A 213 7.20 -13.40 -2.97
N MET A 214 7.36 -13.91 -1.75
CA MET A 214 8.27 -13.35 -0.75
C MET A 214 9.73 -13.36 -1.22
N ALA A 215 10.13 -14.37 -2.02
CA ALA A 215 11.49 -14.50 -2.53
C ALA A 215 11.95 -13.28 -3.33
N GLU A 216 11.05 -12.61 -4.06
CA GLU A 216 11.39 -11.44 -4.87
C GLU A 216 10.88 -10.11 -4.29
N MET A 217 9.77 -10.12 -3.55
CA MET A 217 9.11 -8.90 -3.07
C MET A 217 9.42 -8.57 -1.60
N HIS A 218 9.77 -9.57 -0.79
CA HIS A 218 10.23 -9.40 0.59
C HIS A 218 11.47 -10.26 0.88
N PRO A 219 12.58 -10.10 0.13
CA PRO A 219 13.63 -11.12 0.07
C PRO A 219 14.32 -11.38 1.41
N ILE A 220 14.40 -10.37 2.28
CA ILE A 220 15.01 -10.55 3.61
C ILE A 220 14.08 -11.29 4.57
N LEU A 221 12.76 -11.11 4.47
CA LEU A 221 11.82 -11.97 5.22
C LEU A 221 11.89 -13.39 4.67
N TRP A 222 12.01 -13.56 3.36
CA TRP A 222 12.21 -14.89 2.77
C TRP A 222 13.52 -15.54 3.19
N SER A 223 14.60 -14.76 3.34
CA SER A 223 15.86 -15.26 3.90
C SER A 223 15.67 -15.78 5.33
N ARG A 224 14.88 -15.09 6.17
CA ARG A 224 14.54 -15.55 7.53
C ARG A 224 13.67 -16.81 7.52
N VAL A 225 12.69 -16.89 6.61
CA VAL A 225 11.87 -18.10 6.42
C VAL A 225 12.75 -19.28 5.98
N SER A 226 13.67 -19.05 5.05
CA SER A 226 14.60 -20.06 4.56
C SER A 226 15.52 -20.55 5.68
N ASP A 227 16.07 -19.64 6.48
CA ASP A 227 16.89 -19.97 7.66
C ASP A 227 16.10 -20.81 8.66
N ARG A 228 14.88 -20.38 9.04
CA ARG A 228 14.01 -21.16 9.94
C ARG A 228 13.72 -22.56 9.40
N LYS A 229 13.41 -22.70 8.11
CA LYS A 229 13.16 -23.99 7.46
C LYS A 229 14.40 -24.89 7.46
N LEU A 230 15.58 -24.33 7.23
CA LEU A 230 16.83 -25.10 7.19
C LEU A 230 17.35 -25.52 8.58
N GLN A 231 16.99 -24.78 9.64
CA GLN A 231 17.33 -25.15 11.02
C GLN A 231 16.59 -26.38 11.52
N ASP A 232 15.36 -26.62 11.05
CA ASP A 232 14.54 -27.77 11.44
C ASP A 232 13.62 -28.20 10.28
N PRO A 233 14.18 -28.83 9.23
CA PRO A 233 13.44 -29.14 8.00
C PRO A 233 12.36 -30.22 8.19
N GLU A 234 12.47 -31.04 9.23
CA GLU A 234 11.49 -32.07 9.58
C GLU A 234 10.22 -31.43 10.15
N ARG A 235 10.38 -30.54 11.15
CA ARG A 235 9.26 -29.88 11.82
C ARG A 235 8.70 -28.72 11.02
N VAL A 236 9.56 -27.85 10.51
CA VAL A 236 9.17 -26.59 9.86
C VAL A 236 8.66 -26.88 8.47
N LYS A 237 7.45 -26.46 8.14
CA LYS A 237 6.86 -26.63 6.80
C LYS A 237 6.63 -25.28 6.12
N VAL A 238 6.91 -25.22 4.83
CA VAL A 238 6.64 -24.06 3.97
C VAL A 238 5.62 -24.47 2.91
N VAL A 239 4.46 -23.81 2.91
CA VAL A 239 3.44 -23.98 1.89
C VAL A 239 3.36 -22.72 1.04
N ASN A 240 3.48 -22.87 -0.28
CA ASN A 240 3.32 -21.78 -1.23
C ASN A 240 2.05 -21.98 -2.05
N LEU A 241 1.06 -21.10 -1.86
CA LEU A 241 -0.10 -21.00 -2.73
C LEU A 241 0.12 -19.85 -3.72
N SER A 242 -0.01 -20.13 -5.01
CA SER A 242 0.16 -19.12 -6.07
C SER A 242 -0.71 -19.43 -7.28
N THR A 243 -0.88 -18.47 -8.18
CA THR A 243 -1.55 -18.68 -9.49
C THR A 243 -0.56 -19.12 -10.58
N TYR A 244 0.74 -19.09 -10.28
CA TYR A 244 1.85 -19.56 -11.10
C TYR A 244 3.07 -19.84 -10.22
N SER A 245 3.96 -20.74 -10.62
CA SER A 245 5.15 -21.03 -9.82
C SER A 245 6.12 -19.85 -9.82
N THR A 246 6.74 -19.61 -8.66
CA THR A 246 7.67 -18.50 -8.43
C THR A 246 8.91 -19.00 -7.71
N ARG A 247 9.89 -18.13 -7.44
CA ARG A 247 11.06 -18.50 -6.62
C ARG A 247 10.71 -18.88 -5.18
N THR A 248 9.55 -18.45 -4.65
CA THR A 248 9.05 -18.92 -3.35
C THR A 248 8.78 -20.43 -3.36
N SER A 249 8.41 -20.99 -4.51
CA SER A 249 8.13 -22.42 -4.66
C SER A 249 9.36 -23.31 -4.46
N ASN A 250 10.57 -22.80 -4.69
CA ASN A 250 11.79 -23.60 -4.73
C ASN A 250 12.16 -24.29 -3.39
N ILE A 251 11.68 -23.77 -2.25
CA ILE A 251 11.90 -24.38 -0.93
C ILE A 251 10.59 -24.77 -0.24
N ALA A 252 9.46 -24.67 -0.94
CA ALA A 252 8.17 -25.04 -0.39
C ALA A 252 8.08 -26.58 -0.31
N ASP A 253 7.63 -27.09 0.83
CA ASP A 253 7.26 -28.51 0.98
C ASP A 253 6.00 -28.84 0.18
N ILE A 254 5.09 -27.87 0.06
CA ILE A 254 3.83 -27.99 -0.68
C ILE A 254 3.67 -26.76 -1.56
N GLU A 255 3.56 -26.97 -2.88
CA GLU A 255 3.15 -25.95 -3.84
C GLU A 255 1.73 -26.24 -4.34
N ILE A 256 0.85 -25.24 -4.21
CA ILE A 256 -0.53 -25.27 -4.70
C ILE A 256 -0.67 -24.19 -5.77
N ILE A 257 -0.80 -24.61 -7.03
CA ILE A 257 -1.16 -23.73 -8.13
C ILE A 257 -2.68 -23.70 -8.25
N PHE A 258 -3.28 -22.56 -7.92
CA PHE A 258 -4.73 -22.40 -7.88
C PHE A 258 -5.26 -21.42 -8.93
N THR A 259 -6.49 -21.65 -9.38
CA THR A 259 -7.19 -20.78 -10.33
C THR A 259 -7.39 -19.39 -9.71
N PRO A 260 -7.14 -18.28 -10.44
CA PRO A 260 -7.35 -16.95 -9.90
C PRO A 260 -8.74 -16.79 -9.24
N HIS A 261 -8.77 -16.16 -8.06
CA HIS A 261 -9.98 -15.86 -7.27
C HIS A 261 -10.56 -17.01 -6.41
N THR A 262 -10.02 -18.24 -6.50
CA THR A 262 -10.56 -19.39 -5.77
C THR A 262 -9.95 -19.60 -4.38
N ASP A 263 -9.02 -18.72 -3.96
CA ASP A 263 -8.51 -18.67 -2.58
C ASP A 263 -9.63 -18.44 -1.54
N LEU A 264 -10.67 -17.68 -1.91
CA LEU A 264 -11.92 -17.56 -1.12
C LEU A 264 -12.53 -18.93 -0.78
N ALA A 265 -12.54 -19.86 -1.74
CA ALA A 265 -13.09 -21.19 -1.56
C ALA A 265 -12.15 -22.09 -0.76
N ILE A 266 -10.83 -21.96 -0.93
CA ILE A 266 -9.84 -22.74 -0.17
C ILE A 266 -9.90 -22.36 1.32
N TRP A 267 -10.02 -21.07 1.67
CA TRP A 267 -10.20 -20.68 3.07
C TRP A 267 -11.48 -21.25 3.70
N ASN A 268 -12.59 -21.23 2.96
CA ASN A 268 -13.84 -21.85 3.42
C ASN A 268 -13.74 -23.37 3.51
N TYR A 269 -12.96 -24.02 2.63
CA TYR A 269 -12.67 -25.45 2.75
C TYR A 269 -11.92 -25.75 4.06
N ILE A 270 -10.87 -25.00 4.39
CA ILE A 270 -10.13 -25.19 5.64
C ILE A 270 -11.06 -25.01 6.85
N ALA A 271 -11.90 -23.96 6.83
CA ALA A 271 -12.88 -23.75 7.90
C ALA A 271 -13.95 -24.87 7.95
N ARG A 272 -14.39 -25.39 6.80
CA ARG A 272 -15.30 -26.53 6.74
C ARG A 272 -14.65 -27.78 7.35
N GLU A 273 -13.40 -28.08 7.01
CA GLU A 273 -12.67 -29.22 7.60
C GLU A 273 -12.62 -29.10 9.13
N ILE A 274 -12.29 -27.91 9.65
CA ILE A 274 -12.31 -27.63 11.09
C ILE A 274 -13.71 -27.84 11.70
N VAL A 275 -14.76 -27.30 11.07
CA VAL A 275 -16.11 -27.28 11.67
C VAL A 275 -16.86 -28.60 11.55
N TYR A 276 -16.68 -29.34 10.46
CA TYR A 276 -17.43 -30.56 10.17
C TYR A 276 -16.65 -31.84 10.47
N ASN A 277 -15.34 -31.85 10.17
CA ASN A 277 -14.55 -33.07 10.21
C ASN A 277 -13.61 -33.11 11.42
N HIS A 278 -13.20 -31.94 11.94
CA HIS A 278 -12.29 -31.78 13.07
C HIS A 278 -12.79 -30.80 14.15
N PRO A 279 -14.05 -30.89 14.62
CA PRO A 279 -14.59 -29.95 15.61
C PRO A 279 -13.79 -29.95 16.92
N GLU A 280 -13.08 -31.04 17.24
CA GLU A 280 -12.17 -31.15 18.38
C GLU A 280 -10.95 -30.20 18.30
N ALA A 281 -10.62 -29.70 17.11
CA ALA A 281 -9.53 -28.76 16.90
C ALA A 281 -9.94 -27.30 17.19
N ILE A 282 -11.24 -27.01 17.29
CA ILE A 282 -11.73 -25.66 17.59
C ILE A 282 -11.32 -25.30 19.02
N ASN A 283 -10.67 -24.14 19.17
CA ASN A 283 -10.39 -23.58 20.49
C ASN A 283 -11.67 -22.91 21.03
N GLU A 284 -12.58 -23.71 21.60
CA GLU A 284 -13.87 -23.22 22.07
C GLU A 284 -13.76 -22.11 23.12
N GLU A 285 -12.80 -22.22 24.04
CA GLU A 285 -12.56 -21.21 25.07
C GLU A 285 -12.20 -19.85 24.44
N PHE A 286 -11.25 -19.86 23.50
CA PHE A 286 -10.84 -18.66 22.78
C PHE A 286 -12.01 -18.08 21.97
N VAL A 287 -12.74 -18.90 21.22
CA VAL A 287 -13.84 -18.44 20.36
C VAL A 287 -14.97 -17.84 21.18
N LYS A 288 -15.44 -18.52 22.24
CA LYS A 288 -16.55 -18.04 23.09
C LYS A 288 -16.18 -16.74 23.82
N ALA A 289 -14.95 -16.63 24.32
CA ALA A 289 -14.53 -15.45 25.07
C ALA A 289 -14.22 -14.25 24.17
N ASN A 290 -13.66 -14.47 22.98
CA ASN A 290 -13.01 -13.40 22.21
C ASN A 290 -13.58 -13.16 20.81
N CYS A 291 -14.56 -13.93 20.34
CA CYS A 291 -15.07 -13.82 18.97
C CYS A 291 -16.61 -13.70 18.89
N VAL A 292 -17.08 -13.14 17.78
CA VAL A 292 -18.46 -13.27 17.28
C VAL A 292 -18.43 -13.77 15.83
N PHE A 293 -19.44 -14.53 15.43
CA PHE A 293 -19.61 -14.94 14.04
C PHE A 293 -20.39 -13.89 13.28
N THR A 294 -19.98 -13.60 12.04
CA THR A 294 -20.53 -12.52 11.23
C THR A 294 -20.60 -12.90 9.76
N THR A 295 -21.49 -12.24 9.03
CA THR A 295 -21.59 -12.30 7.57
C THR A 295 -21.97 -10.92 7.03
N GLY A 296 -22.09 -10.79 5.71
CA GLY A 296 -22.61 -9.58 5.07
C GLY A 296 -23.17 -9.86 3.67
N PRO A 297 -23.58 -8.81 2.94
CA PRO A 297 -24.17 -8.96 1.63
C PRO A 297 -23.16 -9.50 0.62
N VAL A 298 -23.65 -10.26 -0.36
CA VAL A 298 -22.82 -10.89 -1.41
C VAL A 298 -22.84 -10.09 -2.72
N ASP A 299 -23.89 -9.30 -2.92
CA ASP A 299 -24.28 -8.56 -4.12
C ASP A 299 -23.73 -7.13 -4.13
N ILE A 300 -22.41 -7.04 -3.98
CA ILE A 300 -21.71 -5.77 -3.74
C ILE A 300 -21.11 -5.10 -4.99
N GLY A 301 -21.27 -5.72 -6.17
CA GLY A 301 -20.69 -5.22 -7.43
C GLY A 301 -19.17 -5.39 -7.52
N TYR A 302 -18.50 -4.52 -8.28
CA TYR A 302 -17.07 -4.63 -8.63
C TYR A 302 -16.34 -3.27 -8.71
N GLY A 303 -16.90 -2.23 -8.09
CA GLY A 303 -16.25 -0.91 -7.98
C GLY A 303 -15.94 -0.21 -9.31
N MET A 304 -16.65 -0.57 -10.39
CA MET A 304 -16.58 0.12 -11.69
C MET A 304 -17.47 1.37 -11.71
N ARG A 305 -17.59 2.08 -12.85
CA ARG A 305 -18.53 3.22 -12.95
C ARG A 305 -19.97 2.71 -12.79
N ASP A 306 -20.77 3.41 -11.98
CA ASP A 306 -22.18 3.04 -11.72
C ASP A 306 -23.08 3.19 -12.95
N ASN A 307 -22.82 4.20 -13.80
CA ASN A 307 -23.46 4.29 -15.11
C ASN A 307 -22.82 3.26 -16.04
N ILE A 308 -23.44 2.09 -16.20
CA ILE A 308 -22.93 1.02 -17.06
C ILE A 308 -22.95 1.38 -18.56
N ASN A 309 -23.72 2.40 -18.95
CA ASN A 309 -23.78 2.93 -20.31
C ASN A 309 -22.98 4.26 -20.43
N HIS A 310 -21.99 4.46 -19.57
CA HIS A 310 -21.18 5.68 -19.59
C HIS A 310 -20.51 5.84 -20.97
N PRO A 311 -20.55 7.03 -21.59
CA PRO A 311 -20.01 7.24 -22.95
C PRO A 311 -18.49 7.09 -23.04
N LYS A 312 -17.80 6.90 -21.92
CA LYS A 312 -16.37 6.64 -21.88
C LYS A 312 -16.03 5.15 -21.89
N TYR A 313 -16.98 4.24 -21.69
CA TYR A 313 -16.69 2.83 -21.91
C TYR A 313 -16.51 2.55 -23.40
N LEU A 314 -15.51 1.74 -23.75
CA LEU A 314 -15.42 1.17 -25.08
C LEU A 314 -16.55 0.15 -25.29
N PRO A 315 -17.04 -0.05 -26.52
CA PRO A 315 -18.03 -1.08 -26.81
C PRO A 315 -17.61 -2.48 -26.32
N SER A 316 -16.31 -2.77 -26.39
CA SER A 316 -15.70 -4.02 -25.91
C SER A 316 -15.73 -4.19 -24.39
N GLU A 317 -15.97 -3.14 -23.61
CA GLU A 317 -16.01 -3.19 -22.14
C GLU A 317 -17.42 -3.35 -21.58
N LEU A 318 -18.47 -3.18 -22.40
CA LEU A 318 -19.85 -3.08 -21.93
C LEU A 318 -20.36 -4.37 -21.26
N ASP A 319 -19.87 -5.54 -21.67
CA ASP A 319 -20.22 -6.82 -21.06
C ASP A 319 -19.68 -6.93 -19.62
N THR A 320 -18.45 -6.48 -19.40
CA THR A 320 -17.83 -6.39 -18.08
C THR A 320 -18.52 -5.31 -17.25
N ALA A 321 -18.73 -4.12 -17.82
CA ALA A 321 -19.37 -2.99 -17.12
C ALA A 321 -20.79 -3.33 -16.63
N ALA A 322 -21.58 -4.09 -17.40
CA ALA A 322 -22.92 -4.52 -17.01
C ALA A 322 -22.94 -5.29 -15.67
N LYS A 323 -21.87 -6.04 -15.38
CA LYS A 323 -21.72 -6.80 -14.13
C LYS A 323 -21.61 -5.93 -12.88
N GLN A 324 -21.33 -4.63 -13.02
CA GLN A 324 -21.44 -3.68 -11.90
C GLN A 324 -22.88 -3.62 -11.38
N LYS A 325 -23.89 -3.69 -12.26
CA LYS A 325 -25.31 -3.61 -11.89
C LYS A 325 -25.89 -4.98 -11.55
N SER A 326 -25.64 -5.98 -12.39
CA SER A 326 -26.20 -7.33 -12.20
C SER A 326 -25.42 -8.36 -13.00
N LYS A 327 -25.44 -9.62 -12.58
CA LYS A 327 -24.85 -10.73 -13.33
C LYS A 327 -25.69 -12.00 -13.24
N ILE A 328 -25.42 -12.94 -14.14
CA ILE A 328 -25.97 -14.30 -14.05
C ILE A 328 -25.11 -15.12 -13.09
N VAL A 329 -25.78 -15.81 -12.17
CA VAL A 329 -25.14 -16.73 -11.20
C VAL A 329 -24.57 -17.92 -11.97
N SER A 330 -23.26 -18.14 -11.86
CA SER A 330 -22.58 -19.25 -12.53
C SER A 330 -22.84 -20.60 -11.84
N GLY A 331 -22.39 -21.69 -12.45
CA GLY A 331 -22.49 -23.03 -11.85
C GLY A 331 -21.85 -23.13 -10.46
N ASN A 332 -20.68 -22.51 -10.29
CA ASN A 332 -19.95 -22.50 -9.03
C ASN A 332 -20.66 -21.61 -8.00
N GLU A 333 -21.16 -20.44 -8.43
CA GLU A 333 -21.90 -19.54 -7.55
C GLU A 333 -23.26 -20.10 -7.14
N GLY A 334 -23.92 -20.89 -7.99
CA GLY A 334 -25.15 -21.60 -7.63
C GLY A 334 -24.93 -22.57 -6.47
N VAL A 335 -23.75 -23.19 -6.36
CA VAL A 335 -23.37 -24.02 -5.22
C VAL A 335 -23.06 -23.16 -4.00
N THR A 336 -22.24 -22.11 -4.15
CA THR A 336 -21.76 -21.32 -3.01
C THR A 336 -22.81 -20.38 -2.44
N LEU A 337 -23.83 -20.01 -3.21
CA LEU A 337 -24.94 -19.15 -2.82
C LEU A 337 -26.25 -19.90 -2.57
N ALA A 338 -26.24 -21.25 -2.60
CA ALA A 338 -27.42 -22.07 -2.35
C ALA A 338 -28.08 -21.76 -0.98
N TYR A 339 -27.28 -21.35 0.02
CA TYR A 339 -27.79 -20.94 1.33
C TYR A 339 -28.68 -19.68 1.30
N LEU A 340 -28.61 -18.89 0.22
CA LEU A 340 -29.49 -17.74 -0.07
C LEU A 340 -30.67 -18.11 -0.98
N GLY A 341 -30.81 -19.39 -1.35
CA GLY A 341 -31.82 -19.86 -2.29
C GLY A 341 -31.51 -19.56 -3.76
N MET A 342 -30.29 -19.09 -4.08
CA MET A 342 -29.85 -18.83 -5.46
C MET A 342 -29.41 -20.10 -6.17
N LYS A 343 -29.65 -20.15 -7.48
CA LYS A 343 -29.30 -21.27 -8.37
C LYS A 343 -28.58 -20.76 -9.61
N THR A 344 -27.88 -21.65 -10.28
CA THR A 344 -27.25 -21.40 -11.58
C THR A 344 -28.28 -20.85 -12.56
N GLY A 345 -27.94 -19.76 -13.26
CA GLY A 345 -28.83 -19.10 -14.22
C GLY A 345 -29.72 -18.00 -13.63
N ASP A 346 -29.84 -17.92 -12.29
CA ASP A 346 -30.54 -16.81 -11.65
C ASP A 346 -29.81 -15.48 -11.90
N THR A 347 -30.55 -14.37 -11.85
CA THR A 347 -29.97 -13.02 -11.93
C THR A 347 -29.67 -12.50 -10.53
N LEU A 348 -28.40 -12.18 -10.27
CA LEU A 348 -27.94 -11.48 -9.08
C LEU A 348 -27.87 -9.98 -9.37
N GLU A 349 -28.77 -9.20 -8.80
CA GLU A 349 -28.72 -7.73 -8.82
C GLU A 349 -27.84 -7.22 -7.67
N ASN A 350 -26.86 -6.36 -7.97
CA ASN A 350 -25.95 -5.80 -6.96
C ASN A 350 -26.60 -4.63 -6.19
N LYS A 351 -27.52 -4.94 -5.26
CA LYS A 351 -28.28 -3.94 -4.50
C LYS A 351 -27.48 -3.34 -3.34
N ASN A 352 -26.38 -3.99 -2.97
CA ASN A 352 -25.53 -3.61 -1.85
C ASN A 352 -24.18 -3.00 -2.29
N ALA A 353 -24.06 -2.52 -3.52
CA ALA A 353 -22.88 -1.79 -3.99
C ALA A 353 -22.67 -0.43 -3.28
N GLY A 354 -21.50 0.16 -3.47
CA GLY A 354 -21.14 1.47 -2.92
C GLY A 354 -21.03 1.47 -1.39
N GLY A 355 -21.56 2.50 -0.72
CA GLY A 355 -21.42 2.66 0.74
C GLY A 355 -22.05 1.55 1.59
N LYS A 356 -22.84 0.64 0.99
CA LYS A 356 -23.45 -0.52 1.66
C LYS A 356 -22.59 -1.80 1.57
N ALA A 357 -21.56 -1.82 0.73
CA ALA A 357 -20.80 -3.04 0.43
C ALA A 357 -20.10 -3.64 1.67
N GLY A 358 -19.68 -2.78 2.61
CA GLY A 358 -19.04 -3.19 3.87
C GLY A 358 -20.02 -3.50 5.02
N ASN A 359 -21.33 -3.45 4.79
CA ASN A 359 -22.29 -3.79 5.83
C ASN A 359 -22.11 -5.25 6.27
N HIS A 360 -22.29 -5.49 7.56
CA HIS A 360 -22.19 -6.83 8.13
C HIS A 360 -22.96 -6.88 9.46
N TRP A 361 -23.31 -8.09 9.88
CA TRP A 361 -24.08 -8.35 11.10
C TRP A 361 -23.65 -9.68 11.74
N ILE A 362 -24.01 -9.85 13.01
CA ILE A 362 -23.74 -11.05 13.80
C ILE A 362 -24.70 -12.17 13.37
N ILE A 363 -24.18 -13.39 13.26
CA ILE A 363 -24.96 -14.62 13.03
C ILE A 363 -24.64 -15.65 14.10
N GLN A 364 -25.50 -16.65 14.24
CA GLN A 364 -25.25 -17.77 15.15
C GLN A 364 -24.23 -18.75 14.55
N TYR A 365 -23.57 -19.53 15.41
CA TYR A 365 -22.61 -20.55 14.97
C TYR A 365 -23.22 -21.56 14.00
N GLU A 366 -24.47 -21.98 14.21
CA GLU A 366 -25.14 -22.92 13.29
C GLU A 366 -25.39 -22.35 11.90
N GLU A 367 -25.65 -21.04 11.79
CA GLU A 367 -25.74 -20.35 10.50
C GLU A 367 -24.36 -20.33 9.81
N PHE A 368 -23.30 -20.01 10.56
CA PHE A 368 -21.92 -20.07 10.05
C PHE A 368 -21.56 -21.48 9.55
N LYS A 369 -21.85 -22.51 10.33
CA LYS A 369 -21.65 -23.92 9.98
C LYS A 369 -22.42 -24.29 8.70
N LYS A 370 -23.71 -23.98 8.64
CA LYS A 370 -24.56 -24.20 7.46
C LYS A 370 -23.97 -23.59 6.18
N ALA A 371 -23.41 -22.39 6.28
CA ALA A 371 -22.83 -21.69 5.14
C ALA A 371 -21.54 -22.34 4.61
N LEU A 372 -20.80 -23.07 5.45
CA LEU A 372 -19.59 -23.81 5.06
C LEU A 372 -19.88 -25.15 4.38
N ALA A 373 -21.10 -25.69 4.52
CA ALA A 373 -21.45 -27.02 4.01
C ALA A 373 -21.08 -27.27 2.52
N PRO A 374 -21.25 -26.29 1.59
CA PRO A 374 -20.92 -26.50 0.18
C PRO A 374 -19.43 -26.67 -0.12
N TYR A 375 -18.54 -26.21 0.76
CA TYR A 375 -17.09 -26.13 0.50
C TYR A 375 -16.36 -27.45 0.76
N THR A 376 -16.90 -28.57 0.25
CA THR A 376 -16.28 -29.89 0.37
C THR A 376 -14.95 -29.97 -0.39
N LEU A 377 -14.09 -30.93 -0.03
CA LEU A 377 -12.84 -31.18 -0.75
C LEU A 377 -13.09 -31.39 -2.26
N ASP A 378 -14.11 -32.16 -2.63
CA ASP A 378 -14.43 -32.43 -4.03
C ASP A 378 -14.85 -31.18 -4.80
N PHE A 379 -15.70 -30.34 -4.20
CA PHE A 379 -16.15 -29.10 -4.83
C PHE A 379 -14.98 -28.12 -4.97
N VAL A 380 -14.25 -27.88 -3.88
CA VAL A 380 -13.17 -26.88 -3.86
C VAL A 380 -11.99 -27.33 -4.71
N ALA A 381 -11.64 -28.61 -4.75
CA ALA A 381 -10.59 -29.11 -5.63
C ALA A 381 -10.93 -28.89 -7.12
N LYS A 382 -12.17 -29.20 -7.54
CA LYS A 382 -12.62 -28.97 -8.92
C LYS A 382 -12.65 -27.50 -9.29
N LEU A 383 -13.06 -26.63 -8.36
CA LEU A 383 -13.09 -25.19 -8.57
C LEU A 383 -11.67 -24.59 -8.63
N ALA A 384 -10.80 -24.99 -7.70
CA ALA A 384 -9.57 -24.28 -7.42
C ALA A 384 -8.33 -24.82 -8.15
N LYS A 385 -8.36 -26.01 -8.76
CA LYS A 385 -7.20 -26.57 -9.48
C LYS A 385 -6.75 -25.65 -10.61
N GLY A 386 -5.58 -25.02 -10.43
CA GLY A 386 -5.07 -23.98 -11.34
C GLY A 386 -4.20 -24.50 -12.47
N ASP A 387 -3.53 -25.64 -12.28
CA ASP A 387 -2.85 -26.34 -13.37
C ASP A 387 -3.79 -27.39 -13.99
N PRO A 388 -4.24 -27.20 -15.24
CA PRO A 388 -5.11 -28.19 -15.89
C PRO A 388 -4.43 -29.55 -16.05
N ASN A 389 -3.10 -29.62 -16.06
CA ASN A 389 -2.33 -30.86 -16.22
C ASN A 389 -2.06 -31.61 -14.90
N GLU A 390 -2.30 -30.99 -13.75
CA GLU A 390 -2.19 -31.65 -12.45
C GLU A 390 -3.34 -32.66 -12.24
N ASP A 391 -3.04 -33.86 -11.73
CA ASP A 391 -4.07 -34.81 -11.36
C ASP A 391 -4.97 -34.27 -10.22
N LEU A 392 -6.28 -34.48 -10.32
CA LEU A 392 -7.23 -33.92 -9.35
C LEU A 392 -7.04 -34.52 -7.95
N GLU A 393 -6.70 -35.80 -7.83
CA GLU A 393 -6.47 -36.44 -6.54
C GLU A 393 -5.15 -35.95 -5.91
N GLU A 394 -4.12 -35.70 -6.71
CA GLU A 394 -2.90 -35.04 -6.22
C GLU A 394 -3.18 -33.61 -5.70
N PHE A 395 -4.00 -32.83 -6.42
CA PHE A 395 -4.41 -31.51 -5.95
C PHE A 395 -5.21 -31.60 -4.63
N LYS A 396 -6.14 -32.57 -4.52
CA LYS A 396 -6.88 -32.84 -3.28
C LYS A 396 -5.96 -33.19 -2.11
N LYS A 397 -4.92 -34.02 -2.33
CA LYS A 397 -3.93 -34.35 -1.29
C LYS A 397 -3.24 -33.09 -0.77
N LYS A 398 -2.87 -32.15 -1.65
CA LYS A 398 -2.26 -30.88 -1.25
C LYS A 398 -3.20 -30.00 -0.44
N LEU A 399 -4.47 -29.90 -0.84
CA LEU A 399 -5.49 -29.16 -0.07
C LEU A 399 -5.69 -29.77 1.32
N LYS A 400 -5.79 -31.09 1.41
CA LYS A 400 -5.90 -31.79 2.70
C LYS A 400 -4.66 -31.54 3.57
N ALA A 401 -3.46 -31.70 3.02
CA ALA A 401 -2.21 -31.44 3.76
C ALA A 401 -2.12 -29.99 4.26
N LEU A 402 -2.60 -29.01 3.49
CA LEU A 402 -2.72 -27.63 3.95
C LEU A 402 -3.66 -27.50 5.16
N ALA A 403 -4.86 -28.09 5.09
CA ALA A 403 -5.81 -28.07 6.20
C ALA A 403 -5.23 -28.77 7.45
N ASP A 404 -4.60 -29.94 7.27
CA ASP A 404 -3.97 -30.72 8.33
C ASP A 404 -2.91 -29.90 9.10
N LEU A 405 -2.08 -29.12 8.39
CA LEU A 405 -1.08 -28.26 9.02
C LEU A 405 -1.69 -27.15 9.89
N TYR A 406 -2.84 -26.59 9.48
CA TYR A 406 -3.60 -25.66 10.33
C TYR A 406 -4.21 -26.39 11.53
N ILE A 407 -4.82 -27.56 11.32
CA ILE A 407 -5.57 -28.31 12.34
C ILE A 407 -4.65 -28.92 13.41
N GLU A 408 -3.42 -29.31 13.05
CA GLU A 408 -2.49 -29.99 13.96
C GLU A 408 -2.35 -29.23 15.30
N LYS A 409 -2.66 -29.96 16.38
CA LYS A 409 -2.60 -29.44 17.75
C LYS A 409 -1.17 -29.03 18.08
N ASN A 410 -1.01 -27.90 18.76
CA ASN A 410 0.28 -27.31 19.14
C ASN A 410 1.20 -26.88 17.97
N ARG A 411 0.81 -27.09 16.70
CA ARG A 411 1.54 -26.54 15.55
C ARG A 411 1.35 -25.04 15.45
N LYS A 412 2.45 -24.31 15.50
CA LYS A 412 2.46 -22.87 15.27
C LYS A 412 2.41 -22.58 13.77
N VAL A 413 1.57 -21.64 13.37
CA VAL A 413 1.32 -21.35 11.95
C VAL A 413 1.29 -19.84 11.71
N VAL A 414 2.10 -19.37 10.77
CA VAL A 414 2.07 -18.00 10.27
C VAL A 414 1.61 -17.99 8.82
N SER A 415 0.55 -17.23 8.55
CA SER A 415 0.06 -17.01 7.19
C SER A 415 0.50 -15.65 6.69
N PHE A 416 1.27 -15.61 5.60
CA PHE A 416 1.67 -14.39 4.92
C PHE A 416 0.90 -14.19 3.63
N TRP A 417 0.42 -12.97 3.38
CA TRP A 417 -0.12 -12.59 2.07
C TRP A 417 0.36 -11.22 1.66
N THR A 418 0.19 -10.90 0.38
CA THR A 418 0.50 -9.57 -0.19
C THR A 418 -0.55 -9.19 -1.22
N MET A 419 -0.17 -8.97 -2.48
CA MET A 419 -1.09 -8.44 -3.49
C MET A 419 -2.02 -9.50 -4.07
N GLY A 420 -1.73 -10.81 -3.92
CA GLY A 420 -2.66 -11.87 -4.34
C GLY A 420 -4.03 -11.74 -3.68
N MET A 421 -4.02 -11.53 -2.36
CA MET A 421 -5.23 -11.29 -1.56
C MET A 421 -5.71 -9.84 -1.59
N ASN A 422 -4.81 -8.84 -1.67
CA ASN A 422 -5.25 -7.44 -1.58
C ASN A 422 -5.74 -6.85 -2.91
N GLN A 423 -5.02 -7.12 -4.02
CA GLN A 423 -5.42 -6.70 -5.37
C GLN A 423 -6.38 -7.74 -5.94
N HIS A 424 -7.60 -7.71 -5.41
CA HIS A 424 -8.62 -8.72 -5.58
C HIS A 424 -9.99 -8.05 -5.50
N THR A 425 -10.94 -8.35 -6.40
CA THR A 425 -12.29 -7.72 -6.33
C THR A 425 -13.13 -8.13 -5.12
N ARG A 426 -12.62 -9.06 -4.30
CA ARG A 426 -13.11 -9.46 -2.97
C ARG A 426 -11.95 -9.51 -1.97
N GLY A 427 -11.02 -8.56 -2.06
CA GLY A 427 -9.80 -8.55 -1.27
C GLY A 427 -10.03 -8.40 0.22
N VAL A 428 -11.06 -7.63 0.60
CA VAL A 428 -11.47 -7.51 2.01
C VAL A 428 -11.96 -8.85 2.54
N TRP A 429 -12.79 -9.56 1.77
CA TRP A 429 -13.34 -10.86 2.20
C TRP A 429 -12.27 -11.90 2.44
N VAL A 430 -11.30 -12.03 1.52
CA VAL A 430 -10.24 -13.02 1.69
C VAL A 430 -9.33 -12.67 2.88
N ASN A 431 -9.12 -11.37 3.17
CA ASN A 431 -8.46 -10.94 4.41
C ASN A 431 -9.26 -11.36 5.65
N GLU A 432 -10.58 -11.10 5.69
CA GLU A 432 -11.46 -11.51 6.79
C GLU A 432 -11.44 -13.04 7.01
N GLN A 433 -11.47 -13.83 5.94
CA GLN A 433 -11.43 -15.30 5.99
C GLN A 433 -10.09 -15.87 6.49
N SER A 434 -8.97 -15.20 6.19
CA SER A 434 -7.67 -15.62 6.74
C SER A 434 -7.69 -15.58 8.27
N TYR A 435 -8.31 -14.56 8.87
CA TYR A 435 -8.47 -14.47 10.32
C TYR A 435 -9.47 -15.50 10.86
N MET A 436 -10.54 -15.82 10.11
CA MET A 436 -11.51 -16.86 10.50
C MET A 436 -10.81 -18.18 10.88
N VAL A 437 -9.91 -18.70 10.05
CA VAL A 437 -9.21 -19.97 10.34
C VAL A 437 -8.30 -19.84 11.56
N HIS A 438 -7.52 -18.75 11.65
CA HIS A 438 -6.65 -18.53 12.81
C HIS A 438 -7.42 -18.39 14.13
N PHE A 439 -8.61 -17.76 14.12
CA PHE A 439 -9.44 -17.61 15.31
C PHE A 439 -10.13 -18.90 15.73
N LEU A 440 -10.67 -19.68 14.79
CA LEU A 440 -11.27 -20.99 15.10
C LEU A 440 -10.29 -21.87 15.88
N LEU A 441 -9.00 -21.75 15.59
CA LEU A 441 -7.93 -22.53 16.21
C LEU A 441 -7.22 -21.82 17.38
N GLY A 442 -7.58 -20.57 17.71
CA GLY A 442 -6.90 -19.77 18.73
C GLY A 442 -5.41 -19.51 18.43
N LYS A 443 -5.03 -19.46 17.13
CA LYS A 443 -3.67 -19.27 16.60
C LYS A 443 -3.46 -17.83 16.08
N GLN A 444 -3.88 -16.83 16.85
CA GLN A 444 -3.73 -15.40 16.52
C GLN A 444 -3.13 -14.64 17.70
N ALA A 445 -2.31 -13.62 17.42
CA ALA A 445 -1.69 -12.76 18.44
C ALA A 445 -0.83 -13.54 19.46
N LYS A 446 -0.16 -14.61 19.00
CA LYS A 446 0.74 -15.43 19.82
C LYS A 446 2.10 -15.56 19.13
N PRO A 447 3.21 -15.68 19.89
CA PRO A 447 4.53 -15.87 19.30
C PRO A 447 4.62 -17.10 18.38
N GLY A 448 4.85 -16.86 17.09
CA GLY A 448 4.91 -17.87 16.02
C GLY A 448 3.56 -18.28 15.44
N SER A 449 2.44 -17.67 15.87
CA SER A 449 1.08 -18.01 15.44
C SER A 449 0.24 -16.77 15.12
N GLY A 450 -0.05 -16.57 13.84
CA GLY A 450 -0.92 -15.50 13.40
C GLY A 450 -1.00 -15.29 11.89
N ALA A 451 -2.06 -14.63 11.46
CA ALA A 451 -2.21 -14.09 10.13
C ALA A 451 -1.48 -12.73 10.04
N PHE A 452 -0.55 -12.62 9.08
CA PHE A 452 0.32 -11.46 8.90
C PHE A 452 0.23 -10.88 7.48
N SER A 453 -0.42 -9.72 7.36
CA SER A 453 -0.48 -8.97 6.10
C SER A 453 0.88 -8.32 5.79
N LEU A 454 1.55 -8.74 4.71
CA LEU A 454 2.79 -8.10 4.28
C LEU A 454 2.49 -6.79 3.55
N THR A 455 3.15 -5.72 4.00
CA THR A 455 3.05 -4.41 3.36
C THR A 455 4.09 -4.27 2.24
N GLY A 456 3.66 -3.78 1.08
CA GLY A 456 4.53 -3.66 -0.11
C GLY A 456 5.49 -2.46 -0.06
N GLN A 457 4.98 -1.28 0.25
CA GLN A 457 5.74 0.00 0.25
C GLN A 457 6.46 0.25 1.58
N PRO A 458 7.53 1.06 1.60
CA PRO A 458 8.37 1.22 2.78
C PRO A 458 7.67 1.96 3.92
N SER A 459 6.67 2.77 3.61
CA SER A 459 5.85 3.51 4.57
C SER A 459 4.38 3.59 4.16
N ALA A 460 3.86 2.53 3.53
CA ALA A 460 2.41 2.42 3.41
C ALA A 460 1.74 2.29 4.78
N CYS A 461 2.38 1.61 5.74
CA CYS A 461 2.02 1.65 7.16
C CYS A 461 2.21 3.07 7.72
N GLY A 462 3.47 3.43 8.02
CA GLY A 462 3.84 4.64 8.74
C GLY A 462 3.24 5.93 8.18
N THR A 463 3.10 6.03 6.85
CA THR A 463 2.63 7.27 6.22
C THR A 463 1.25 7.14 5.61
N ALA A 464 0.97 6.15 4.77
CA ALA A 464 -0.34 6.15 4.10
C ALA A 464 -1.47 5.85 5.09
N ARG A 465 -1.29 4.80 5.90
CA ARG A 465 -2.28 4.26 6.82
C ARG A 465 -2.29 5.03 8.13
N GLU A 466 -1.18 5.06 8.85
CA GLU A 466 -1.13 5.63 10.21
C GLU A 466 -1.45 7.14 10.20
N VAL A 467 -0.87 7.92 9.28
CA VAL A 467 -1.23 9.35 9.10
C VAL A 467 -2.61 9.54 8.47
N GLY A 468 -3.11 8.55 7.73
CA GLY A 468 -4.43 8.61 7.11
C GLY A 468 -4.49 9.51 5.88
N THR A 469 -3.53 9.39 4.96
CA THR A 469 -3.49 10.15 3.69
C THR A 469 -4.47 9.62 2.62
N PHE A 470 -5.57 9.02 3.06
CA PHE A 470 -6.65 8.52 2.21
C PHE A 470 -7.85 9.47 2.20
N SER A 471 -8.72 9.29 1.21
CA SER A 471 -9.82 10.22 0.95
C SER A 471 -10.89 10.26 2.05
N HIS A 472 -10.93 9.23 2.90
CA HIS A 472 -11.91 9.05 3.97
C HIS A 472 -11.28 9.16 5.38
N ARG A 473 -9.96 9.34 5.47
CA ARG A 473 -9.19 9.18 6.72
C ARG A 473 -8.75 10.50 7.33
N LEU A 474 -8.48 10.40 8.62
CA LEU A 474 -7.69 11.27 9.50
C LEU A 474 -6.63 10.38 10.20
N PRO A 475 -5.64 10.96 10.91
CA PRO A 475 -4.59 10.18 11.59
C PRO A 475 -5.12 9.15 12.61
N ALA A 476 -4.34 8.11 12.90
CA ALA A 476 -4.62 7.09 13.92
C ALA A 476 -6.02 6.45 13.80
N ASP A 477 -6.28 5.81 12.66
CA ASP A 477 -7.54 5.10 12.32
C ASP A 477 -8.83 5.93 12.30
N MET A 478 -8.70 7.23 12.53
CA MET A 478 -9.81 8.15 12.43
C MET A 478 -10.30 8.33 10.99
N VAL A 479 -11.57 8.66 10.89
CA VAL A 479 -12.29 8.89 9.64
C VAL A 479 -13.00 10.25 9.64
N VAL A 480 -13.02 10.88 8.47
CA VAL A 480 -13.56 12.24 8.28
C VAL A 480 -15.06 12.30 8.52
N ALA A 481 -15.78 11.18 8.34
CA ALA A 481 -17.22 11.11 8.54
C ALA A 481 -17.63 11.23 10.02
N ASN A 482 -16.75 10.89 10.96
CA ASN A 482 -17.06 10.93 12.39
C ASN A 482 -16.81 12.35 12.95
N PRO A 483 -17.82 13.03 13.52
CA PRO A 483 -17.67 14.38 14.06
C PRO A 483 -16.63 14.48 15.18
N LYS A 484 -16.55 13.49 16.09
CA LYS A 484 -15.57 13.51 17.18
C LYS A 484 -14.14 13.43 16.67
N HIS A 485 -13.93 12.68 15.59
CA HIS A 485 -12.61 12.57 14.96
C HIS A 485 -12.17 13.89 14.34
N ARG A 486 -13.10 14.61 13.69
CA ARG A 486 -12.83 15.94 13.15
C ARG A 486 -12.51 16.93 14.28
N GLU A 487 -13.29 16.92 15.36
CA GLU A 487 -13.06 17.77 16.54
C GLU A 487 -11.66 17.58 17.14
N ILE A 488 -11.25 16.31 17.35
CA ILE A 488 -9.89 15.98 17.83
C ILE A 488 -8.83 16.55 16.88
N THR A 489 -9.02 16.34 15.57
CA THR A 489 -8.08 16.81 14.56
C THR A 489 -8.00 18.33 14.50
N GLU A 490 -9.14 19.02 14.50
CA GLU A 490 -9.22 20.49 14.47
C GLU A 490 -8.53 21.09 15.70
N LYS A 491 -8.68 20.47 16.88
CA LYS A 491 -7.99 20.87 18.11
C LYS A 491 -6.48 20.68 18.01
N ILE A 492 -6.00 19.51 17.60
CA ILE A 492 -4.55 19.24 17.49
C ILE A 492 -3.90 20.15 16.45
N TRP A 493 -4.55 20.35 15.30
CA TRP A 493 -4.06 21.24 14.23
C TRP A 493 -4.22 22.73 14.54
N GLN A 494 -4.86 23.08 15.66
CA GLN A 494 -5.14 24.47 16.06
C GLN A 494 -5.89 25.25 14.97
N ILE A 495 -6.89 24.62 14.35
CA ILE A 495 -7.78 25.24 13.35
C ILE A 495 -9.22 25.32 13.90
N PRO A 496 -10.06 26.22 13.36
CA PRO A 496 -11.42 26.40 13.84
C PRO A 496 -12.30 25.15 13.74
N ALA A 497 -13.20 24.99 14.71
CA ALA A 497 -14.19 23.92 14.67
C ALA A 497 -15.14 24.06 13.45
N GLY A 498 -15.27 22.98 12.66
CA GLY A 498 -16.04 22.94 11.41
C GLY A 498 -15.23 23.25 10.14
N THR A 499 -13.91 23.36 10.25
CA THR A 499 -13.01 23.54 9.10
C THR A 499 -12.95 22.27 8.25
N ILE A 500 -12.83 21.10 8.88
CA ILE A 500 -12.67 19.83 8.17
C ILE A 500 -14.01 19.41 7.56
N ASN A 501 -13.98 19.08 6.27
CA ASN A 501 -15.16 18.67 5.54
C ASN A 501 -15.61 17.25 5.99
N PRO A 502 -16.90 17.06 6.35
CA PRO A 502 -17.40 15.79 6.88
C PRO A 502 -17.54 14.69 5.82
N LYS A 503 -17.48 15.02 4.53
CA LYS A 503 -17.74 14.09 3.43
C LYS A 503 -16.43 13.43 2.97
N PRO A 504 -16.37 12.08 2.91
CA PRO A 504 -15.27 11.37 2.25
C PRO A 504 -15.06 11.84 0.79
N GLY A 505 -13.81 12.02 0.40
CA GLY A 505 -13.45 12.38 -0.97
C GLY A 505 -13.34 11.18 -1.91
N ALA A 506 -12.94 11.45 -3.15
CA ALA A 506 -12.78 10.43 -4.18
C ALA A 506 -11.56 9.52 -3.88
N PRO A 507 -11.72 8.18 -3.82
CA PRO A 507 -10.59 7.26 -3.78
C PRO A 507 -9.85 7.23 -5.13
N TYR A 508 -8.65 6.65 -5.16
CA TYR A 508 -7.68 6.76 -6.26
C TYR A 508 -8.27 6.59 -7.68
N MET A 509 -8.95 5.47 -7.97
CA MET A 509 -9.57 5.27 -9.30
C MET A 509 -10.74 6.21 -9.57
N LYS A 510 -11.43 6.68 -8.53
CA LYS A 510 -12.48 7.69 -8.70
C LYS A 510 -11.87 9.04 -9.06
N ILE A 511 -10.70 9.41 -8.51
CA ILE A 511 -9.98 10.62 -8.95
C ILE A 511 -9.67 10.55 -10.45
N MET A 512 -9.20 9.40 -10.95
CA MET A 512 -8.96 9.18 -12.38
C MET A 512 -10.22 9.34 -13.24
N ARG A 513 -11.33 8.73 -12.80
CA ARG A 513 -12.63 8.82 -13.50
C ARG A 513 -13.20 10.24 -13.45
N ASP A 514 -13.08 10.92 -12.32
CA ASP A 514 -13.54 12.30 -12.15
C ASP A 514 -12.67 13.29 -12.95
N LEU A 515 -11.39 12.99 -13.17
CA LEU A 515 -10.53 13.73 -14.11
C LEU A 515 -11.01 13.57 -15.56
N GLU A 516 -11.34 12.35 -15.98
CA GLU A 516 -11.91 12.08 -17.31
C GLU A 516 -13.29 12.72 -17.50
N ASP A 517 -14.08 12.82 -16.43
CA ASP A 517 -15.41 13.45 -16.42
C ASP A 517 -15.36 14.98 -16.24
N GLY A 518 -14.18 15.58 -16.04
CA GLY A 518 -14.04 17.02 -15.79
C GLY A 518 -14.54 17.51 -14.42
N LYS A 519 -14.79 16.59 -13.48
CA LYS A 519 -15.22 16.87 -12.09
C LYS A 519 -14.03 17.20 -11.17
N ILE A 520 -12.83 16.78 -11.55
CA ILE A 520 -11.57 17.21 -10.96
C ILE A 520 -10.73 17.80 -12.09
N LYS A 521 -10.21 19.01 -11.88
CA LYS A 521 -9.42 19.73 -12.89
C LYS A 521 -8.01 20.09 -12.42
N PHE A 522 -7.74 20.13 -11.12
CA PHE A 522 -6.39 20.35 -10.61
C PHE A 522 -5.90 19.08 -9.93
N ILE A 523 -4.77 18.53 -10.41
CA ILE A 523 -4.14 17.35 -9.82
C ILE A 523 -2.72 17.69 -9.39
N TRP A 524 -2.36 17.33 -8.16
CA TRP A 524 -0.97 17.33 -7.72
C TRP A 524 -0.51 15.92 -7.31
N VAL A 525 0.54 15.44 -7.98
CA VAL A 525 1.13 14.12 -7.77
C VAL A 525 2.45 14.24 -7.02
N HIS A 526 2.67 13.33 -6.08
CA HIS A 526 3.92 13.28 -5.32
C HIS A 526 4.42 11.85 -5.13
N VAL A 527 5.72 11.63 -5.36
CA VAL A 527 6.43 10.38 -5.02
C VAL A 527 5.73 9.12 -5.59
N ASN A 528 5.11 9.28 -6.76
CA ASN A 528 4.13 8.35 -7.33
C ASN A 528 4.05 8.56 -8.87
N ASN A 529 3.76 7.48 -9.61
CA ASN A 529 3.60 7.50 -11.07
C ASN A 529 2.18 7.01 -11.45
N PRO A 530 1.11 7.80 -11.15
CA PRO A 530 -0.30 7.42 -11.33
C PRO A 530 -0.64 6.95 -12.73
N TRP A 531 -0.04 7.57 -13.75
CA TRP A 531 -0.28 7.21 -15.14
C TRP A 531 0.49 5.98 -15.59
N GLN A 532 1.37 5.37 -14.78
CA GLN A 532 1.94 4.05 -15.07
C GLN A 532 1.35 2.95 -14.19
N ASN A 533 0.93 3.27 -12.96
CA ASN A 533 0.51 2.27 -11.97
C ASN A 533 -1.02 2.04 -11.88
N SER A 534 -1.83 2.81 -12.60
CA SER A 534 -3.29 2.66 -12.62
C SER A 534 -3.73 1.77 -13.79
N ALA A 535 -4.61 0.81 -13.52
CA ALA A 535 -5.21 -0.04 -14.56
C ALA A 535 -6.08 0.78 -15.52
N ASN A 536 -6.36 0.24 -16.71
CA ASN A 536 -7.08 0.92 -17.78
C ASN A 536 -6.44 2.24 -18.23
N ALA A 537 -5.11 2.24 -18.33
CA ALA A 537 -4.31 3.47 -18.46
C ALA A 537 -4.60 4.32 -19.72
N ASN A 538 -5.18 3.73 -20.77
CA ASN A 538 -5.51 4.45 -22.01
C ASN A 538 -6.46 5.63 -21.75
N HIS A 539 -7.46 5.44 -20.89
CA HIS A 539 -8.41 6.49 -20.51
C HIS A 539 -7.70 7.66 -19.81
N TRP A 540 -6.83 7.34 -18.86
CA TRP A 540 -6.23 8.34 -17.99
C TRP A 540 -5.19 9.18 -18.71
N ILE A 541 -4.40 8.59 -19.62
CA ILE A 541 -3.46 9.31 -20.47
C ILE A 541 -4.21 10.27 -21.38
N LYS A 542 -5.28 9.79 -22.02
CA LYS A 542 -6.15 10.62 -22.86
C LYS A 542 -6.72 11.79 -22.06
N ALA A 543 -7.32 11.51 -20.90
CA ALA A 543 -7.87 12.52 -20.00
C ALA A 543 -6.83 13.57 -19.59
N ALA A 544 -5.62 13.14 -19.24
CA ALA A 544 -4.54 14.05 -18.83
C ALA A 544 -4.08 15.00 -19.95
N ARG A 545 -4.20 14.61 -21.22
CA ARG A 545 -3.70 15.40 -22.36
C ARG A 545 -4.78 16.17 -23.10
N GLU A 546 -6.03 15.73 -23.04
CA GLU A 546 -7.12 16.28 -23.86
C GLU A 546 -8.15 17.10 -23.07
N MET A 547 -8.32 16.84 -21.77
CA MET A 547 -9.32 17.55 -20.96
C MET A 547 -8.76 18.87 -20.40
N ASP A 548 -9.65 19.83 -20.09
CA ASP A 548 -9.32 21.07 -19.38
C ASP A 548 -8.99 20.77 -17.91
N ASN A 549 -7.77 20.28 -17.69
CA ASN A 549 -7.19 20.04 -16.38
C ASN A 549 -5.73 20.54 -16.35
N PHE A 550 -5.22 20.76 -15.15
CA PHE A 550 -3.85 21.13 -14.85
C PHE A 550 -3.22 20.11 -13.91
N ILE A 551 -2.17 19.45 -14.38
CA ILE A 551 -1.50 18.34 -13.68
C ILE A 551 -0.08 18.77 -13.29
N VAL A 552 0.15 18.79 -11.99
CA VAL A 552 1.46 19.01 -11.37
C VAL A 552 2.05 17.68 -10.93
N VAL A 553 3.31 17.40 -11.28
CA VAL A 553 4.02 16.20 -10.86
C VAL A 553 5.33 16.56 -10.17
N SER A 554 5.42 16.23 -8.90
CA SER A 554 6.64 16.31 -8.10
C SER A 554 7.37 14.96 -8.16
N ASP A 555 8.49 14.91 -8.87
CA ASP A 555 9.27 13.68 -9.07
C ASP A 555 10.78 13.97 -9.14
N ALA A 556 11.59 12.95 -8.85
CA ALA A 556 13.04 12.99 -9.00
C ALA A 556 13.49 12.66 -10.44
N TYR A 557 12.67 11.92 -11.19
CA TYR A 557 12.97 11.47 -12.56
C TYR A 557 11.78 11.56 -13.51
N PRO A 558 12.02 11.67 -14.83
CA PRO A 558 10.96 11.64 -15.82
C PRO A 558 10.39 10.22 -15.99
N GLY A 559 9.24 9.95 -15.37
CA GLY A 559 8.38 8.79 -15.65
C GLY A 559 7.16 9.14 -16.52
N ILE A 560 6.28 8.18 -16.81
CA ILE A 560 5.04 8.41 -17.59
C ILE A 560 4.20 9.56 -17.02
N SER A 561 4.02 9.64 -15.71
CA SER A 561 3.30 10.76 -15.09
C SER A 561 3.92 12.13 -15.40
N ALA A 562 5.24 12.27 -15.31
CA ALA A 562 5.93 13.52 -15.67
C ALA A 562 5.75 13.83 -17.17
N LYS A 563 5.76 12.81 -18.04
CA LYS A 563 5.52 12.98 -19.48
C LYS A 563 4.12 13.51 -19.80
N VAL A 564 3.10 13.15 -19.02
CA VAL A 564 1.73 13.64 -19.24
C VAL A 564 1.37 14.91 -18.46
N ALA A 565 2.21 15.32 -17.51
CA ALA A 565 2.03 16.51 -16.69
C ALA A 565 2.03 17.79 -17.52
N ASP A 566 1.60 18.88 -16.88
CA ASP A 566 1.66 20.24 -17.40
C ASP A 566 2.76 21.04 -16.72
N LEU A 567 3.00 20.75 -15.44
CA LEU A 567 4.09 21.26 -14.63
C LEU A 567 4.80 20.09 -13.94
N VAL A 568 6.12 20.03 -14.06
CA VAL A 568 6.96 19.06 -13.33
C VAL A 568 7.84 19.83 -12.35
N LEU A 569 7.87 19.39 -11.10
CA LEU A 569 8.65 20.00 -10.03
C LEU A 569 9.82 19.09 -9.66
N PRO A 570 11.08 19.60 -9.63
CA PRO A 570 12.25 18.82 -9.26
C PRO A 570 12.21 18.50 -7.76
N THR A 571 12.20 17.22 -7.41
CA THR A 571 11.99 16.79 -6.03
C THR A 571 13.22 16.14 -5.39
N ALA A 572 13.52 16.56 -4.16
CA ALA A 572 14.55 15.92 -3.34
C ALA A 572 14.08 14.51 -2.87
N MET A 573 14.92 13.50 -3.07
CA MET A 573 14.58 12.11 -2.78
C MET A 573 15.36 11.55 -1.59
N ILE A 574 14.66 10.77 -0.76
CA ILE A 574 15.17 10.01 0.39
C ILE A 574 16.30 10.66 1.20
N TYR A 575 17.56 10.33 0.90
CA TYR A 575 18.74 10.72 1.69
C TYR A 575 19.14 12.18 1.45
N GLU A 576 18.47 12.87 0.54
CA GLU A 576 18.55 14.32 0.32
C GLU A 576 17.69 15.13 1.31
N LYS A 577 16.98 14.46 2.24
CA LYS A 577 16.10 15.08 3.24
C LYS A 577 16.04 14.27 4.53
N TRP A 578 15.60 14.90 5.62
CA TRP A 578 15.24 14.21 6.86
C TRP A 578 13.93 13.46 6.69
N GLY A 579 13.76 12.32 7.35
CA GLY A 579 12.51 11.59 7.25
C GLY A 579 12.36 10.39 8.16
N ALA A 580 11.17 9.80 8.09
CA ALA A 580 10.78 8.61 8.83
C ALA A 580 9.91 7.70 7.95
N TYR A 581 10.07 6.38 8.08
CA TYR A 581 9.24 5.36 7.44
C TYR A 581 8.78 4.31 8.47
N GLY A 582 7.53 3.84 8.35
CA GLY A 582 6.98 2.73 9.14
C GLY A 582 6.78 1.47 8.30
N ASN A 583 7.42 0.37 8.67
CA ASN A 583 7.43 -0.89 7.90
C ASN A 583 6.21 -1.80 8.20
N ALA A 584 6.17 -3.01 7.61
CA ALA A 584 5.04 -3.93 7.76
C ALA A 584 4.82 -4.52 9.17
N GLU A 585 5.81 -4.43 10.07
CA GLU A 585 5.69 -4.91 11.47
C GLU A 585 5.50 -3.76 12.48
N ARG A 586 4.98 -2.60 12.03
CA ARG A 586 4.78 -1.38 12.83
C ARG A 586 6.06 -0.66 13.25
N ARG A 587 7.23 -1.04 12.70
CA ARG A 587 8.52 -0.45 13.08
C ARG A 587 8.76 0.87 12.36
N THR A 588 8.76 1.96 13.11
CA THR A 588 9.10 3.30 12.60
C THR A 588 10.60 3.56 12.68
N GLN A 589 11.23 4.00 11.59
CA GLN A 589 12.67 4.22 11.46
C GLN A 589 12.95 5.62 10.89
N HIS A 590 13.71 6.44 11.64
CA HIS A 590 14.14 7.77 11.21
C HIS A 590 15.53 7.77 10.56
N TRP A 591 15.75 8.72 9.65
CA TRP A 591 17.05 9.05 9.08
C TRP A 591 17.24 10.57 9.00
N ARG A 592 18.51 10.99 8.98
CA ARG A 592 18.91 12.41 8.80
C ARG A 592 19.20 12.67 7.32
N GLN A 593 19.15 13.92 6.89
CA GLN A 593 19.67 14.29 5.56
C GLN A 593 21.17 13.95 5.48
N GLN A 594 21.54 13.19 4.44
CA GLN A 594 22.89 12.66 4.26
C GLN A 594 23.69 13.46 3.23
N VAL A 595 23.02 13.97 2.19
CA VAL A 595 23.59 14.77 1.11
C VAL A 595 22.63 15.90 0.73
N LEU A 596 23.12 16.91 0.02
CA LEU A 596 22.27 17.94 -0.56
C LEU A 596 21.54 17.41 -1.81
N PRO A 597 20.31 17.88 -2.10
CA PRO A 597 19.65 17.58 -3.36
C PRO A 597 20.40 18.19 -4.57
N VAL A 598 20.06 17.73 -5.78
CA VAL A 598 20.71 18.16 -7.03
C VAL A 598 19.97 19.32 -7.70
N GLY A 599 20.71 20.29 -8.24
CA GLY A 599 20.14 21.48 -8.87
C GLY A 599 19.19 22.23 -7.92
N ASP A 600 18.06 22.66 -8.45
CA ASP A 600 16.99 23.37 -7.72
C ASP A 600 15.98 22.41 -7.08
N ALA A 601 16.29 21.11 -6.99
CA ALA A 601 15.40 20.15 -6.37
C ALA A 601 15.17 20.47 -4.89
N MET A 602 13.89 20.47 -4.48
CA MET A 602 13.45 20.72 -3.12
C MET A 602 12.52 19.60 -2.64
N SER A 603 12.48 19.36 -1.33
CA SER A 603 11.63 18.32 -0.72
C SER A 603 10.15 18.57 -0.99
N ASP A 604 9.34 17.51 -0.98
CA ASP A 604 7.90 17.63 -1.10
C ASP A 604 7.31 18.50 0.02
N THR A 605 7.78 18.35 1.27
CA THR A 605 7.39 19.20 2.41
C THR A 605 7.65 20.69 2.14
N TRP A 606 8.80 21.05 1.57
CA TRP A 606 9.08 22.43 1.18
C TRP A 606 8.08 22.91 0.13
N GLN A 607 7.79 22.10 -0.89
CA GLN A 607 6.83 22.47 -1.93
C GLN A 607 5.43 22.74 -1.35
N TYR A 608 4.98 21.95 -0.37
CA TYR A 608 3.68 22.15 0.29
C TYR A 608 3.62 23.47 1.06
N MET A 609 4.67 23.75 1.84
CA MET A 609 4.75 24.93 2.69
C MET A 609 4.88 26.20 1.86
N GLU A 610 5.69 26.19 0.80
CA GLU A 610 5.79 27.31 -0.14
C GLU A 610 4.48 27.55 -0.89
N PHE A 611 3.78 26.49 -1.32
CA PHE A 611 2.47 26.66 -1.94
C PHE A 611 1.45 27.24 -0.94
N ALA A 612 1.49 26.82 0.33
CA ALA A 612 0.62 27.33 1.37
C ALA A 612 0.80 28.84 1.66
N LYS A 613 2.00 29.41 1.42
CA LYS A 613 2.24 30.86 1.55
C LYS A 613 1.47 31.70 0.52
N ARG A 614 1.07 31.10 -0.60
CA ARG A 614 0.35 31.80 -1.69
C ARG A 614 -1.11 32.10 -1.36
N PHE A 615 -1.65 31.53 -0.29
CA PHE A 615 -3.08 31.61 0.00
C PHE A 615 -3.39 32.07 1.41
N LYS A 616 -4.40 32.93 1.52
CA LYS A 616 -4.88 33.49 2.78
C LYS A 616 -6.04 32.68 3.33
N LEU A 617 -6.30 32.78 4.64
CA LEU A 617 -7.44 32.08 5.26
C LEU A 617 -8.77 32.45 4.59
N LYS A 618 -8.98 33.74 4.29
CA LYS A 618 -10.21 34.23 3.64
C LYS A 618 -10.49 33.61 2.27
N ASP A 619 -9.47 33.03 1.62
CA ASP A 619 -9.62 32.39 0.31
C ASP A 619 -10.40 31.06 0.41
N PHE A 620 -10.42 30.41 1.58
CA PHE A 620 -10.95 29.04 1.73
C PHE A 620 -11.83 28.79 2.96
N TRP A 621 -11.69 29.62 3.99
CA TRP A 621 -12.38 29.44 5.28
C TRP A 621 -13.70 30.19 5.38
N GLY A 622 -14.15 30.81 4.28
CA GLY A 622 -15.51 31.28 4.12
C GLY A 622 -16.53 30.14 3.95
N GLU A 623 -17.78 30.52 3.65
CA GLU A 623 -18.81 29.55 3.28
C GLU A 623 -18.51 28.96 1.89
N VAL A 624 -18.53 27.64 1.75
CA VAL A 624 -18.21 26.97 0.48
C VAL A 624 -19.16 25.81 0.22
N LYS A 625 -19.85 25.85 -0.93
CA LYS A 625 -20.70 24.75 -1.39
C LYS A 625 -19.84 23.57 -1.88
N VAL A 626 -20.05 22.39 -1.31
CA VAL A 626 -19.35 21.15 -1.71
C VAL A 626 -20.18 20.37 -2.72
N ASP A 627 -21.48 20.26 -2.48
CA ASP A 627 -22.44 19.65 -3.41
C ASP A 627 -23.87 20.17 -3.15
N GLY A 628 -24.88 19.52 -3.72
CA GLY A 628 -26.29 19.91 -3.51
C GLY A 628 -26.84 19.67 -2.10
N LYS A 629 -26.11 18.99 -1.22
CA LYS A 629 -26.53 18.61 0.14
C LYS A 629 -25.62 19.16 1.24
N LEU A 630 -24.38 19.54 0.92
CA LEU A 630 -23.39 20.00 1.87
C LEU A 630 -22.82 21.36 1.47
N THR A 631 -22.97 22.32 2.38
CA THR A 631 -22.25 23.59 2.40
C THR A 631 -21.38 23.62 3.66
N LEU A 632 -20.10 23.91 3.48
CA LEU A 632 -19.16 24.07 4.59
C LEU A 632 -19.34 25.46 5.21
N PRO A 633 -19.34 25.58 6.54
CA PRO A 633 -19.56 26.85 7.21
C PRO A 633 -18.39 27.81 7.00
N ASN A 634 -18.67 29.11 7.08
CA ASN A 634 -17.66 30.13 7.34
C ASN A 634 -17.09 29.94 8.75
N VAL A 635 -15.76 29.90 8.86
CA VAL A 635 -15.04 29.73 10.12
C VAL A 635 -14.05 30.85 10.43
N LEU A 636 -14.08 31.96 9.68
CA LEU A 636 -13.17 33.10 9.85
C LEU A 636 -13.35 33.82 11.19
N ASP A 637 -14.59 33.97 11.68
CA ASP A 637 -14.83 34.59 12.99
C ASP A 637 -14.23 33.75 14.12
N LYS A 638 -14.34 32.41 14.00
CA LYS A 638 -13.72 31.47 14.93
C LYS A 638 -12.19 31.50 14.82
N ALA A 639 -11.64 31.65 13.61
CA ALA A 639 -10.20 31.83 13.42
C ALA A 639 -9.71 33.12 14.10
N THR A 640 -10.47 34.21 13.99
CA THR A 640 -10.19 35.49 14.66
C THR A 640 -10.22 35.34 16.18
N ALA A 641 -11.20 34.61 16.72
CA ALA A 641 -11.25 34.30 18.15
C ALA A 641 -10.06 33.45 18.64
N MET A 642 -9.45 32.65 17.75
CA MET A 642 -8.22 31.90 18.03
C MET A 642 -6.93 32.74 17.88
N GLY A 643 -7.06 34.00 17.47
CA GLY A 643 -5.95 34.94 17.31
C GLY A 643 -5.31 34.94 15.93
N TYR A 644 -5.99 34.40 14.91
CA TYR A 644 -5.56 34.49 13.51
C TYR A 644 -6.24 35.65 12.79
N SER A 645 -5.58 36.23 11.80
CA SER A 645 -6.17 37.20 10.88
C SER A 645 -6.70 36.52 9.62
N PRO A 646 -7.81 36.95 9.02
CA PRO A 646 -8.22 36.51 7.68
C PRO A 646 -7.15 36.72 6.59
N GLU A 647 -6.18 37.62 6.84
CA GLU A 647 -5.05 37.90 5.96
C GLU A 647 -3.83 36.97 6.20
N ASP A 648 -3.81 36.21 7.29
CA ASP A 648 -2.77 35.20 7.54
C ASP A 648 -2.79 34.15 6.44
N THR A 649 -1.62 33.61 6.11
CA THR A 649 -1.52 32.56 5.10
C THR A 649 -1.85 31.19 5.69
N LEU A 650 -2.18 30.23 4.82
CA LEU A 650 -2.27 28.83 5.25
C LEU A 650 -0.95 28.32 5.84
N TYR A 651 0.19 28.85 5.38
CA TYR A 651 1.50 28.54 5.95
C TYR A 651 1.61 28.99 7.42
N ASP A 652 1.19 30.22 7.72
CA ASP A 652 1.28 30.79 9.07
C ASP A 652 0.49 29.99 10.09
N VAL A 653 -0.69 29.49 9.70
CA VAL A 653 -1.57 28.73 10.59
C VAL A 653 -1.21 27.24 10.67
N LEU A 654 -0.94 26.60 9.54
CA LEU A 654 -0.75 25.15 9.50
C LEU A 654 0.67 24.70 9.83
N PHE A 655 1.69 25.53 9.54
CA PHE A 655 3.09 25.12 9.58
C PHE A 655 4.01 26.04 10.39
N ALA A 656 3.69 27.32 10.53
CA ALA A 656 4.51 28.32 11.22
C ALA A 656 3.79 29.01 12.40
N ASN A 657 2.85 28.29 13.01
CA ASN A 657 2.11 28.76 14.18
C ASN A 657 3.00 28.83 15.44
N LYS A 658 2.43 29.34 16.54
CA LYS A 658 3.14 29.49 17.83
C LYS A 658 3.69 28.17 18.38
N LYS A 659 3.08 27.01 18.07
CA LYS A 659 3.57 25.69 18.49
C LYS A 659 4.79 25.29 17.67
N ALA A 660 4.73 25.44 16.35
CA ALA A 660 5.83 25.13 15.43
C ALA A 660 7.11 25.90 15.74
N LYS A 661 6.99 27.22 15.98
CA LYS A 661 8.13 28.11 16.24
C LYS A 661 8.87 27.82 17.56
N LYS A 662 8.32 26.97 18.45
CA LYS A 662 9.01 26.54 19.68
C LYS A 662 10.08 25.48 19.42
N PHE A 663 10.03 24.79 18.27
CA PHE A 663 11.03 23.79 17.90
C PHE A 663 12.26 24.51 17.33
N SER A 664 13.24 24.79 18.18
CA SER A 664 14.39 25.64 17.87
C SER A 664 15.21 25.12 16.68
N ALA A 665 15.72 26.06 15.86
CA ALA A 665 16.75 25.76 14.87
C ALA A 665 18.09 25.35 15.50
N ASP A 666 18.33 25.65 16.78
CA ASP A 666 19.56 25.29 17.51
C ASP A 666 19.49 23.91 18.19
N ASP A 667 18.59 23.02 17.76
CA ASP A 667 18.42 21.69 18.35
C ASP A 667 19.69 20.84 18.16
N LYS A 668 20.22 20.32 19.29
CA LYS A 668 21.46 19.53 19.33
C LYS A 668 21.40 18.28 18.45
N ILE A 669 20.21 17.72 18.17
CA ILE A 669 20.10 16.53 17.31
C ILE A 669 20.53 16.83 15.86
N MET A 670 20.47 18.09 15.42
CA MET A 670 20.90 18.51 14.08
C MET A 670 22.41 18.78 13.98
N ALA A 671 23.14 18.85 15.10
CA ALA A 671 24.56 19.21 15.10
C ALA A 671 25.39 18.28 14.20
N GLY A 672 26.11 18.87 13.22
CA GLY A 672 26.96 18.15 12.28
C GLY A 672 26.23 17.51 11.08
N TYR A 673 24.96 17.84 10.86
CA TYR A 673 24.16 17.36 9.72
C TYR A 673 23.52 18.52 8.97
N ASP A 674 23.41 18.37 7.66
CA ASP A 674 22.65 19.31 6.83
C ASP A 674 21.16 19.23 7.20
N ASN A 675 20.48 20.37 7.16
CA ASN A 675 19.03 20.42 7.16
C ASN A 675 18.58 21.61 6.29
N THR A 676 18.44 21.34 4.99
CA THR A 676 18.11 22.34 3.98
C THR A 676 16.84 23.12 4.33
N GLU A 677 15.83 22.47 4.90
CA GLU A 677 14.55 23.13 5.22
C GLU A 677 14.68 24.12 6.38
N VAL A 678 15.63 23.90 7.30
CA VAL A 678 15.82 24.76 8.48
C VAL A 678 16.75 25.94 8.17
N PHE A 679 17.85 25.70 7.44
CA PHE A 679 18.95 26.66 7.27
C PHE A 679 19.18 27.14 5.84
N GLY A 680 18.44 26.61 4.85
CA GLY A 680 18.88 26.68 3.45
C GLY A 680 20.13 25.82 3.23
N ASP A 681 20.79 25.98 2.08
CA ASP A 681 22.06 25.31 1.81
C ASP A 681 22.92 26.04 0.77
N SER A 682 24.11 25.48 0.52
CA SER A 682 25.14 26.07 -0.36
C SER A 682 24.73 26.21 -1.83
N ARG A 683 23.65 25.56 -2.26
CA ARG A 683 23.14 25.68 -3.64
C ARG A 683 22.48 27.04 -3.89
N ASN A 684 22.10 27.75 -2.83
CA ASN A 684 21.42 29.05 -2.90
C ASN A 684 20.18 29.03 -3.83
N VAL A 685 19.38 27.97 -3.74
CA VAL A 685 18.17 27.79 -4.56
C VAL A 685 17.27 29.03 -4.46
N VAL A 686 16.94 29.61 -5.62
CA VAL A 686 15.98 30.72 -5.71
C VAL A 686 14.58 30.15 -5.63
N GLY A 687 13.87 30.48 -4.54
CA GLY A 687 12.62 29.86 -4.14
C GLY A 687 11.39 30.40 -4.85
N SER A 688 10.23 30.12 -4.26
CA SER A 688 8.92 30.47 -4.80
C SER A 688 8.67 31.98 -4.89
N ASP A 689 9.42 32.80 -4.16
CA ASP A 689 9.29 34.26 -4.08
C ASP A 689 10.36 35.03 -4.89
N GLY A 690 11.16 34.31 -5.69
CA GLY A 690 12.25 34.89 -6.47
C GLY A 690 13.48 35.26 -5.65
N LYS A 691 13.55 34.87 -4.36
CA LYS A 691 14.71 35.10 -3.48
C LYS A 691 15.40 33.79 -3.12
N VAL A 692 16.67 33.87 -2.72
CA VAL A 692 17.39 32.70 -2.21
C VAL A 692 16.71 32.18 -0.95
N PHE A 693 16.35 30.90 -0.92
CA PHE A 693 15.77 30.27 0.26
C PHE A 693 16.81 30.13 1.37
N LYS A 694 16.54 30.76 2.52
CA LYS A 694 17.43 30.77 3.70
C LYS A 694 16.97 29.82 4.82
N GLY A 695 16.06 28.92 4.52
CA GLY A 695 15.45 28.04 5.52
C GLY A 695 14.29 28.69 6.27
N TYR A 696 13.51 27.87 6.98
CA TYR A 696 12.36 28.33 7.77
C TYR A 696 12.74 28.90 9.15
N GLY A 697 13.96 28.65 9.62
CA GLY A 697 14.44 29.16 10.92
C GLY A 697 13.85 28.46 12.15
N PHE A 698 13.19 27.32 11.98
CA PHE A 698 12.73 26.44 13.05
C PHE A 698 12.69 24.99 12.57
N PHE A 699 12.74 24.03 13.50
CA PHE A 699 12.89 22.61 13.20
C PHE A 699 11.57 21.95 12.78
N ILE A 700 11.19 22.19 11.53
CA ILE A 700 9.92 21.76 10.94
C ILE A 700 9.67 20.25 11.04
N GLN A 701 10.67 19.39 10.81
CA GLN A 701 10.46 17.94 10.82
C GLN A 701 10.15 17.41 12.22
N LYS A 702 10.80 17.97 13.25
CA LYS A 702 10.51 17.65 14.65
C LYS A 702 9.13 18.15 15.07
N TYR A 703 8.74 19.36 14.66
CA TYR A 703 7.39 19.86 14.90
C TYR A 703 6.31 18.96 14.28
N LEU A 704 6.43 18.64 12.99
CA LEU A 704 5.44 17.81 12.28
C LEU A 704 5.32 16.42 12.92
N TRP A 705 6.45 15.85 13.37
CA TRP A 705 6.46 14.58 14.08
C TRP A 705 5.77 14.64 15.44
N GLU A 706 6.15 15.60 16.29
CA GLU A 706 5.61 15.71 17.64
C GLU A 706 4.12 16.07 17.64
N GLU A 707 3.67 16.90 16.70
CA GLU A 707 2.24 17.17 16.56
C GLU A 707 1.47 15.95 16.02
N TYR A 708 2.05 15.20 15.07
CA TYR A 708 1.43 13.99 14.53
C TYR A 708 1.27 12.90 15.60
N ARG A 709 2.29 12.67 16.44
CA ARG A 709 2.20 11.55 17.40
C ARG A 709 1.14 11.77 18.48
N GLU A 710 0.75 13.02 18.77
CA GLU A 710 -0.35 13.34 19.70
C GLU A 710 -1.66 12.62 19.37
N PHE A 711 -1.89 12.29 18.09
CA PHE A 711 -3.08 11.55 17.66
C PHE A 711 -3.13 10.11 18.18
N GLY A 712 -1.98 9.46 18.40
CA GLY A 712 -1.89 8.05 18.76
C GLY A 712 -1.59 7.78 20.24
N LEU A 713 -1.04 8.77 20.96
CA LEU A 713 -0.68 8.63 22.37
C LEU A 713 -1.91 8.34 23.24
N GLY A 714 -1.86 7.27 24.03
CA GLY A 714 -2.98 6.83 24.87
C GLY A 714 -4.10 6.11 24.12
N HIS A 715 -3.95 5.90 22.81
CA HIS A 715 -5.01 5.40 21.93
C HIS A 715 -4.61 4.16 21.13
N GLY A 716 -3.57 3.44 21.59
CA GLY A 716 -3.14 2.19 20.96
C GLY A 716 -2.37 2.37 19.65
N HIS A 717 -1.86 3.57 19.39
CA HIS A 717 -1.00 3.93 18.25
C HIS A 717 0.22 4.77 18.72
N ASP A 718 0.70 4.51 19.93
CA ASP A 718 1.75 5.31 20.57
C ASP A 718 3.07 5.21 19.80
N LEU A 719 3.55 6.34 19.30
CA LEU A 719 4.88 6.47 18.71
C LEU A 719 5.81 7.11 19.74
N ALA A 720 7.10 6.73 19.77
CA ALA A 720 8.10 7.41 20.61
C ALA A 720 8.35 8.88 20.17
N ASP A 721 9.05 9.64 21.00
CA ASP A 721 9.47 11.00 20.63
C ASP A 721 10.51 10.99 19.49
N PHE A 722 10.63 12.12 18.81
CA PHE A 722 11.49 12.31 17.65
C PHE A 722 12.94 11.90 17.92
N ASP A 723 13.50 12.32 19.05
CA ASP A 723 14.92 12.13 19.36
C ASP A 723 15.23 10.65 19.64
N THR A 724 14.29 9.93 20.26
CA THR A 724 14.40 8.48 20.47
C THR A 724 14.58 7.75 19.13
N TYR A 725 13.76 8.03 18.11
CA TYR A 725 13.89 7.35 16.82
C TYR A 725 15.19 7.67 16.08
N HIS A 726 15.85 8.80 16.35
CA HIS A 726 17.18 9.10 15.81
C HIS A 726 18.32 8.36 16.54
N LYS A 727 18.06 7.77 17.71
CA LYS A 727 19.04 7.00 18.50
C LYS A 727 18.92 5.48 18.31
N VAL A 728 17.75 4.99 17.90
CA VAL A 728 17.46 3.54 17.76
C VAL A 728 17.30 3.10 16.30
N ARG A 729 17.34 1.78 16.05
CA ARG A 729 17.07 1.15 14.73
C ARG A 729 15.56 0.87 14.56
N GLY A 730 14.78 1.88 14.91
CA GLY A 730 13.33 1.87 14.96
C GLY A 730 12.70 1.06 16.08
N LEU A 731 11.43 1.36 16.37
CA LEU A 731 10.60 0.74 17.41
C LEU A 731 9.23 0.42 16.85
N ARG A 732 8.64 -0.71 17.30
CA ARG A 732 7.30 -1.16 16.92
C ARG A 732 6.24 -0.55 17.83
N TRP A 733 5.29 0.18 17.26
CA TRP A 733 4.19 0.74 18.04
C TRP A 733 3.15 -0.33 18.45
N PRO A 734 2.39 -0.13 19.54
CA PRO A 734 2.50 0.97 20.51
C PRO A 734 3.82 0.97 21.28
N VAL A 735 4.45 2.14 21.41
CA VAL A 735 5.61 2.37 22.27
C VAL A 735 5.14 3.07 23.54
N VAL A 736 5.06 2.33 24.64
CA VAL A 736 4.57 2.84 25.93
C VAL A 736 5.68 2.72 26.96
N ASP A 737 5.94 3.81 27.70
CA ASP A 737 7.05 3.93 28.65
C ASP A 737 8.41 3.51 28.06
N GLY A 738 8.63 3.88 26.79
CA GLY A 738 9.86 3.58 26.04
C GLY A 738 9.99 2.13 25.55
N LYS A 739 8.97 1.27 25.75
CA LYS A 739 8.98 -0.14 25.34
C LYS A 739 8.09 -0.37 24.13
N GLU A 740 8.64 -1.01 23.09
CA GLU A 740 7.88 -1.43 21.91
C GLU A 740 6.96 -2.63 22.18
N THR A 741 5.91 -2.78 21.37
CA THR A 741 4.95 -3.89 21.48
C THR A 741 5.14 -4.92 20.37
N LEU A 742 5.44 -6.17 20.75
CA LEU A 742 5.68 -7.28 19.82
C LEU A 742 4.39 -7.89 19.27
N TRP A 743 3.50 -8.31 20.18
CA TRP A 743 2.23 -8.97 19.87
C TRP A 743 1.07 -8.17 20.47
N ARG A 744 0.33 -7.45 19.61
CA ARG A 744 -0.87 -6.71 20.01
C ARG A 744 -2.00 -7.65 20.39
N PHE A 745 -2.94 -7.16 21.20
CA PHE A 745 -4.13 -7.85 21.69
C PHE A 745 -3.90 -8.97 22.71
N ASN A 746 -2.65 -9.38 22.93
CA ASN A 746 -2.30 -10.39 23.94
C ASN A 746 -1.88 -9.69 25.23
N THR A 747 -2.56 -9.98 26.35
CA THR A 747 -2.39 -9.25 27.62
C THR A 747 -1.01 -9.43 28.25
N LYS A 748 -0.22 -10.41 27.79
CA LYS A 748 1.18 -10.59 28.20
C LYS A 748 2.12 -9.57 27.56
N TYR A 749 1.83 -9.12 26.33
CA TYR A 749 2.74 -8.33 25.51
C TYR A 749 2.23 -6.92 25.22
N ASP A 750 0.92 -6.70 25.31
CA ASP A 750 0.26 -5.46 24.96
C ASP A 750 -0.40 -4.82 26.20
N VAL A 751 0.08 -3.63 26.54
CA VAL A 751 -0.39 -2.85 27.69
C VAL A 751 -1.86 -2.44 27.57
N TYR A 752 -2.36 -2.19 26.36
CA TYR A 752 -3.76 -1.84 26.13
C TYR A 752 -4.66 -3.05 26.29
N ALA A 753 -4.23 -4.20 25.79
CA ALA A 753 -4.95 -5.45 26.02
C ALA A 753 -5.01 -5.79 27.52
N LYS A 754 -3.88 -5.66 28.23
CA LYS A 754 -3.81 -5.91 29.69
C LYS A 754 -4.70 -4.95 30.48
N LYS A 755 -4.75 -3.68 30.08
CA LYS A 755 -5.60 -2.66 30.72
C LYS A 755 -7.09 -2.94 30.49
N ASP A 756 -7.45 -3.38 29.28
CA ASP A 756 -8.85 -3.64 28.93
C ASP A 756 -9.37 -4.96 29.52
N ASN A 757 -8.53 -6.00 29.57
CA ASN A 757 -8.88 -7.30 30.10
C ASN A 757 -7.77 -7.84 31.06
N PRO A 758 -7.71 -7.36 32.31
CA PRO A 758 -6.61 -7.69 33.23
C PRO A 758 -6.55 -9.17 33.61
N ASN A 759 -7.67 -9.88 33.53
CA ASN A 759 -7.81 -11.28 33.96
C ASN A 759 -7.87 -12.29 32.80
N GLY A 760 -7.92 -11.83 31.54
CA GLY A 760 -7.95 -12.70 30.37
C GLY A 760 -6.63 -12.74 29.60
N GLU A 761 -6.51 -13.65 28.63
CA GLU A 761 -5.34 -13.77 27.76
C GLU A 761 -5.37 -12.75 26.59
N PHE A 762 -6.58 -12.36 26.15
CA PHE A 762 -6.75 -11.49 24.98
C PHE A 762 -7.72 -10.32 25.23
N SER A 763 -7.50 -9.23 24.52
CA SER A 763 -8.51 -8.21 24.26
C SER A 763 -8.28 -7.59 22.88
N PHE A 764 -9.28 -7.70 22.00
CA PHE A 764 -9.31 -7.01 20.71
C PHE A 764 -9.94 -5.63 20.89
N TYR A 765 -9.27 -4.78 21.69
CA TYR A 765 -9.77 -3.51 22.21
C TYR A 765 -10.17 -2.48 21.13
N GLY A 766 -9.77 -2.66 19.86
CA GLY A 766 -10.29 -1.85 18.75
C GLY A 766 -11.81 -1.97 18.59
N ASN A 767 -12.39 -3.11 18.97
CA ASN A 767 -13.83 -3.35 18.97
C ASN A 767 -14.53 -3.03 20.31
N LYS A 768 -13.83 -2.43 21.30
CA LYS A 768 -14.39 -2.16 22.64
C LYS A 768 -15.73 -1.44 22.59
N ASN A 769 -15.81 -0.39 21.77
CA ASN A 769 -17.00 0.44 21.60
C ASN A 769 -17.81 0.08 20.33
N GLY A 770 -17.46 -1.01 19.66
CA GLY A 770 -18.15 -1.48 18.46
C GLY A 770 -19.47 -2.17 18.80
N ALA A 771 -20.47 -2.04 17.92
CA ALA A 771 -21.74 -2.74 18.04
C ALA A 771 -22.31 -3.05 16.64
N LEU A 772 -22.95 -4.21 16.50
CA LEU A 772 -23.51 -4.71 15.23
C LEU A 772 -24.94 -5.20 15.41
N LEU A 773 -25.73 -5.13 14.34
CA LEU A 773 -27.02 -5.84 14.30
C LEU A 773 -26.77 -7.35 14.31
N THR A 774 -27.81 -8.12 14.65
CA THR A 774 -27.84 -9.58 14.59
C THR A 774 -28.82 -10.03 13.52
N GLY A 775 -28.56 -11.16 12.88
CA GLY A 775 -29.32 -11.65 11.74
C GLY A 775 -29.12 -13.13 11.43
N ASP A 776 -29.58 -13.51 10.25
CA ASP A 776 -29.35 -14.83 9.61
C ASP A 776 -28.35 -14.68 8.45
N LEU A 777 -28.09 -15.73 7.68
CA LEU A 777 -27.16 -15.65 6.54
C LEU A 777 -27.55 -14.64 5.44
N SER A 778 -28.82 -14.22 5.37
CA SER A 778 -29.35 -13.37 4.31
C SER A 778 -29.38 -11.89 4.68
N LYS A 779 -29.73 -11.56 5.93
CA LYS A 779 -29.89 -10.17 6.39
C LYS A 779 -29.82 -10.04 7.91
N ALA A 780 -29.58 -8.81 8.35
CA ALA A 780 -29.87 -8.41 9.71
C ALA A 780 -31.39 -8.50 9.99
N THR A 781 -31.76 -9.12 11.10
CA THR A 781 -33.16 -9.29 11.54
C THR A 781 -33.47 -8.49 12.81
N SER A 782 -32.45 -8.15 13.60
CA SER A 782 -32.61 -7.30 14.78
C SER A 782 -32.74 -5.82 14.41
N LYS A 783 -33.44 -5.07 15.27
CA LYS A 783 -33.48 -3.59 15.22
C LYS A 783 -32.40 -2.95 16.11
N GLU A 784 -31.98 -3.66 17.15
CA GLU A 784 -30.98 -3.22 18.12
C GLU A 784 -29.62 -3.84 17.82
N LYS A 785 -28.55 -3.12 18.18
CA LYS A 785 -27.18 -3.57 18.00
C LYS A 785 -26.65 -4.24 19.27
N GLU A 786 -26.03 -5.40 19.12
CA GLU A 786 -25.25 -6.06 20.16
C GLU A 786 -23.86 -5.44 20.27
N ALA A 787 -23.42 -5.14 21.49
CA ALA A 787 -22.07 -4.65 21.77
C ALA A 787 -21.03 -5.77 21.60
N LEU A 788 -19.92 -5.46 20.92
CA LEU A 788 -18.84 -6.40 20.67
C LEU A 788 -17.99 -6.66 21.92
N LYS A 789 -17.81 -5.65 22.79
CA LYS A 789 -17.06 -5.75 24.05
C LYS A 789 -15.64 -6.33 23.85
N SER A 790 -14.87 -5.74 22.93
CA SER A 790 -13.51 -6.16 22.59
C SER A 790 -13.38 -7.57 22.00
N ARG A 791 -14.47 -8.15 21.47
CA ARG A 791 -14.44 -9.38 20.68
C ARG A 791 -14.08 -9.09 19.22
N ALA A 792 -13.24 -9.93 18.63
CA ALA A 792 -12.97 -9.96 17.19
C ALA A 792 -14.14 -10.60 16.41
N LYS A 793 -14.10 -10.50 15.09
CA LYS A 793 -15.15 -11.03 14.21
C LYS A 793 -14.61 -12.15 13.33
N ILE A 794 -15.28 -13.30 13.37
CA ILE A 794 -15.11 -14.41 12.43
C ILE A 794 -16.11 -14.18 11.30
N PHE A 795 -15.64 -14.05 10.07
CA PHE A 795 -16.51 -13.79 8.91
C PHE A 795 -16.69 -15.03 8.06
N PHE A 796 -17.94 -15.34 7.72
CA PHE A 796 -18.23 -16.11 6.52
C PHE A 796 -18.37 -15.17 5.32
N ARG A 797 -17.72 -15.51 4.21
CA ARG A 797 -17.84 -14.86 2.90
C ARG A 797 -17.84 -15.95 1.82
N PRO A 798 -18.76 -15.92 0.85
CA PRO A 798 -18.74 -16.93 -0.19
C PRO A 798 -17.69 -16.64 -1.27
N TYR A 799 -17.33 -17.68 -2.03
CA TYR A 799 -16.71 -17.48 -3.34
C TYR A 799 -17.70 -16.79 -4.28
N MET A 800 -17.20 -15.82 -5.06
CA MET A 800 -17.93 -15.09 -6.10
C MET A 800 -17.04 -14.96 -7.33
N ASP A 801 -17.57 -15.12 -8.55
CA ASP A 801 -16.74 -14.98 -9.75
C ASP A 801 -16.17 -13.55 -9.92
N PRO A 802 -14.94 -13.38 -10.44
CA PRO A 802 -14.43 -12.07 -10.82
C PRO A 802 -15.22 -11.49 -12.03
N PRO A 803 -15.17 -10.16 -12.25
CA PRO A 803 -16.00 -9.52 -13.27
C PRO A 803 -15.56 -9.87 -14.69
N GLU A 804 -14.31 -10.27 -14.89
CA GLU A 804 -13.78 -10.66 -16.20
C GLU A 804 -13.08 -12.01 -16.07
N MET A 805 -13.57 -13.01 -16.80
CA MET A 805 -13.07 -14.38 -16.87
C MET A 805 -12.59 -14.65 -18.30
N PRO A 806 -11.63 -15.57 -18.51
CA PRO A 806 -11.30 -16.07 -19.83
C PRO A 806 -12.54 -16.58 -20.57
N SER A 807 -12.53 -16.38 -21.88
CA SER A 807 -13.63 -16.69 -22.80
C SER A 807 -13.05 -17.18 -24.12
N LYS A 808 -13.90 -17.56 -25.07
CA LYS A 808 -13.43 -17.95 -26.40
C LYS A 808 -12.62 -16.84 -27.11
N GLU A 809 -12.99 -15.57 -26.91
CA GLU A 809 -12.31 -14.43 -27.54
C GLU A 809 -11.02 -14.02 -26.81
N TYR A 810 -11.03 -14.10 -25.47
CA TYR A 810 -9.90 -13.78 -24.60
C TYR A 810 -9.58 -15.00 -23.74
N PRO A 811 -8.86 -16.00 -24.27
CA PRO A 811 -8.77 -17.33 -23.67
C PRO A 811 -7.80 -17.45 -22.50
N LEU A 812 -6.97 -16.43 -22.24
CA LEU A 812 -5.93 -16.50 -21.22
C LEU A 812 -6.19 -15.54 -20.07
N TRP A 813 -5.82 -15.94 -18.86
CA TRP A 813 -5.66 -15.05 -17.73
C TRP A 813 -4.42 -14.17 -17.88
N LEU A 814 -4.54 -12.88 -17.58
CA LEU A 814 -3.39 -12.00 -17.34
C LEU A 814 -3.24 -11.76 -15.84
N CYS A 815 -2.08 -12.13 -15.31
CA CYS A 815 -1.60 -11.68 -14.00
C CYS A 815 -0.45 -10.68 -14.18
N THR A 816 -0.42 -9.62 -13.36
CA THR A 816 0.70 -8.65 -13.37
C THR A 816 1.37 -8.52 -12.02
N GLY A 817 2.64 -8.09 -12.02
CA GLY A 817 3.39 -7.98 -10.78
C GLY A 817 4.77 -7.37 -10.94
N ARG A 818 5.70 -7.85 -10.11
CA ARG A 818 7.05 -7.29 -9.97
C ARG A 818 8.10 -8.37 -10.28
N VAL A 819 9.35 -7.95 -10.35
CA VAL A 819 10.53 -8.83 -10.34
C VAL A 819 11.48 -8.36 -9.24
N LEU A 820 12.42 -9.21 -8.81
CA LEU A 820 13.36 -8.89 -7.74
C LEU A 820 14.15 -7.58 -7.97
N GLU A 821 14.56 -7.31 -9.20
CA GLU A 821 15.54 -6.27 -9.54
C GLU A 821 14.91 -4.89 -9.64
N HIS A 822 13.64 -4.81 -10.04
CA HIS A 822 12.99 -3.52 -10.31
C HIS A 822 11.96 -3.12 -9.27
N TRP A 823 12.01 -1.84 -8.89
CA TRP A 823 11.02 -1.25 -8.01
C TRP A 823 9.92 -0.57 -8.83
N HIS A 824 8.70 -1.11 -8.70
CA HIS A 824 7.49 -0.45 -9.20
C HIS A 824 7.62 -0.11 -10.69
N SER A 825 7.56 1.17 -11.05
CA SER A 825 7.61 1.70 -12.42
C SER A 825 9.00 1.69 -13.06
N GLY A 826 10.01 1.14 -12.37
CA GLY A 826 11.39 1.12 -12.86
C GLY A 826 12.09 2.48 -12.83
N THR A 827 11.39 3.59 -12.58
CA THR A 827 11.92 4.96 -12.62
C THR A 827 13.23 5.14 -11.83
N MET A 828 13.39 4.48 -10.69
CA MET A 828 14.66 4.48 -9.96
C MET A 828 15.61 3.35 -10.41
N THR A 829 15.12 2.11 -10.48
CA THR A 829 15.98 0.93 -10.62
C THR A 829 16.45 0.66 -12.04
N MET A 830 15.69 1.08 -13.07
CA MET A 830 16.12 1.04 -14.48
C MET A 830 17.27 2.01 -14.76
N ARG A 831 17.50 2.98 -13.87
CA ARG A 831 18.63 3.94 -13.94
C ARG A 831 19.87 3.46 -13.18
N VAL A 832 19.79 2.27 -12.56
CA VAL A 832 20.94 1.62 -11.94
C VAL A 832 21.51 0.61 -12.94
N PRO A 833 22.74 0.81 -13.46
CA PRO A 833 23.27 -0.01 -14.55
C PRO A 833 23.26 -1.52 -14.27
N GLU A 834 23.59 -1.93 -13.04
CA GLU A 834 23.59 -3.35 -12.67
C GLU A 834 22.19 -3.96 -12.61
N LEU A 835 21.18 -3.22 -12.15
CA LEU A 835 19.81 -3.70 -12.08
C LEU A 835 19.19 -3.75 -13.49
N TYR A 836 19.40 -2.70 -14.29
CA TYR A 836 18.99 -2.68 -15.70
C TYR A 836 19.58 -3.85 -16.49
N ARG A 837 20.89 -4.10 -16.38
CA ARG A 837 21.53 -5.23 -17.07
C ARG A 837 21.00 -6.59 -16.63
N ALA A 838 20.54 -6.71 -15.38
CA ALA A 838 20.02 -7.96 -14.87
C ALA A 838 18.63 -8.30 -15.43
N VAL A 839 17.76 -7.30 -15.63
CA VAL A 839 16.43 -7.46 -16.25
C VAL A 839 16.10 -6.21 -17.11
N PRO A 840 16.56 -6.13 -18.37
CA PRO A 840 16.51 -4.90 -19.16
C PRO A 840 15.13 -4.57 -19.76
N GLU A 841 14.25 -5.56 -19.86
CA GLU A 841 12.91 -5.41 -20.42
C GLU A 841 11.91 -6.28 -19.65
N ALA A 842 10.64 -5.87 -19.63
CA ALA A 842 9.59 -6.73 -19.09
C ALA A 842 9.21 -7.82 -20.11
N LEU A 843 9.12 -9.06 -19.65
CA LEU A 843 8.79 -10.22 -20.49
C LEU A 843 7.35 -10.68 -20.26
N CYS A 844 6.76 -11.30 -21.28
CA CYS A 844 5.55 -12.10 -21.16
C CYS A 844 5.94 -13.53 -20.82
N PHE A 845 5.90 -13.86 -19.53
CA PHE A 845 6.07 -15.23 -19.07
C PHE A 845 4.81 -16.01 -19.46
N MET A 846 5.01 -17.11 -20.20
CA MET A 846 3.93 -17.91 -20.79
C MET A 846 4.28 -19.39 -20.70
N ASN A 847 3.28 -20.26 -20.61
CA ASN A 847 3.49 -21.69 -20.69
C ASN A 847 3.86 -22.13 -22.13
N GLU A 848 4.83 -23.02 -22.30
CA GLU A 848 5.28 -23.48 -23.64
C GLU A 848 4.16 -24.20 -24.41
N ILE A 849 3.24 -24.89 -23.72
CA ILE A 849 2.09 -25.56 -24.35
C ILE A 849 1.13 -24.53 -24.94
N ASP A 850 0.83 -23.44 -24.21
CA ASP A 850 0.03 -22.32 -24.74
C ASP A 850 0.70 -21.67 -25.95
N GLY A 851 2.02 -21.44 -25.84
CA GLY A 851 2.83 -20.91 -26.94
C GLY A 851 2.70 -21.76 -28.20
N ASN A 852 2.90 -23.07 -28.07
CA ASN A 852 2.79 -24.02 -29.18
C ASN A 852 1.39 -24.05 -29.80
N LYS A 853 0.32 -24.04 -28.98
CA LYS A 853 -1.08 -23.95 -29.47
C LYS A 853 -1.35 -22.68 -30.27
N LEU A 854 -0.68 -21.59 -29.92
CA LEU A 854 -0.80 -20.28 -30.58
C LEU A 854 0.25 -20.07 -31.71
N GLY A 855 1.12 -21.06 -31.97
CA GLY A 855 2.20 -20.97 -32.94
C GLY A 855 3.33 -20.00 -32.55
N ILE A 856 3.43 -19.62 -31.28
CA ILE A 856 4.39 -18.67 -30.70
C ILE A 856 5.62 -19.43 -30.19
N ALA A 857 6.82 -18.92 -30.52
CA ALA A 857 8.08 -19.47 -30.05
C ALA A 857 8.72 -18.62 -28.94
N GLN A 858 9.71 -19.18 -28.25
CA GLN A 858 10.56 -18.44 -27.30
C GLN A 858 11.14 -17.20 -27.98
N ASN A 859 11.14 -16.06 -27.28
CA ASN A 859 11.63 -14.76 -27.74
C ASN A 859 10.83 -14.08 -28.85
N ASP A 860 9.74 -14.68 -29.36
CA ASP A 860 8.81 -13.99 -30.25
C ASP A 860 8.27 -12.74 -29.57
N ILE A 861 8.05 -11.68 -30.36
CA ILE A 861 7.33 -10.50 -29.91
C ILE A 861 5.84 -10.73 -30.18
N VAL A 862 5.02 -10.55 -29.16
CA VAL A 862 3.58 -10.79 -29.22
C VAL A 862 2.79 -9.56 -28.81
N TRP A 863 1.58 -9.43 -29.35
CA TRP A 863 0.57 -8.57 -28.79
C TRP A 863 -0.11 -9.28 -27.61
N VAL A 864 -0.11 -8.63 -26.46
CA VAL A 864 -0.99 -8.97 -25.33
C VAL A 864 -2.17 -8.01 -25.37
N GLU A 865 -3.37 -8.50 -25.66
CA GLU A 865 -4.56 -7.68 -25.91
C GLU A 865 -5.72 -8.07 -25.00
N SER A 866 -6.35 -7.05 -24.39
CA SER A 866 -7.65 -7.16 -23.73
C SER A 866 -8.68 -6.25 -24.40
N ARG A 867 -9.90 -6.25 -23.87
CA ARG A 867 -10.98 -5.32 -24.25
C ARG A 867 -10.59 -3.83 -24.22
N ARG A 868 -9.55 -3.47 -23.46
CA ARG A 868 -9.14 -2.09 -23.16
C ARG A 868 -7.97 -1.59 -24.00
N GLY A 869 -7.19 -2.50 -24.59
CA GLY A 869 -6.00 -2.15 -25.34
C GLY A 869 -5.00 -3.29 -25.43
N LYS A 870 -3.84 -2.99 -26.02
CA LYS A 870 -2.78 -3.96 -26.25
C LYS A 870 -1.38 -3.39 -26.05
N VAL A 871 -0.43 -4.27 -25.74
CA VAL A 871 1.00 -3.96 -25.63
C VAL A 871 1.83 -5.01 -26.34
N LYS A 872 3.03 -4.63 -26.81
CA LYS A 872 4.02 -5.60 -27.27
C LYS A 872 4.84 -6.07 -26.09
N ALA A 873 5.10 -7.38 -26.02
CA ALA A 873 5.99 -7.98 -25.04
C ALA A 873 6.77 -9.12 -25.71
N ARG A 874 8.01 -9.35 -25.26
CA ARG A 874 8.78 -10.52 -25.67
C ARG A 874 8.38 -11.72 -24.82
N VAL A 875 8.17 -12.87 -25.46
CA VAL A 875 7.76 -14.10 -24.79
C VAL A 875 8.94 -14.81 -24.14
N ASP A 876 8.71 -15.34 -22.94
CA ASP A 876 9.63 -16.20 -22.21
C ASP A 876 8.92 -17.43 -21.62
N PHE A 877 9.28 -18.61 -22.10
CA PHE A 877 8.79 -19.91 -21.62
C PHE A 877 9.63 -20.48 -20.47
N ARG A 878 10.88 -20.03 -20.31
CA ARG A 878 11.89 -20.70 -19.47
C ARG A 878 12.32 -19.86 -18.26
N GLY A 879 11.55 -18.82 -17.98
CA GLY A 879 11.85 -17.82 -16.97
C GLY A 879 11.70 -18.28 -15.52
N ARG A 880 11.93 -17.32 -14.63
CA ARG A 880 11.78 -17.48 -13.17
C ARG A 880 10.32 -17.61 -12.71
N ASN A 881 9.39 -17.10 -13.51
CA ASN A 881 7.96 -17.25 -13.29
C ASN A 881 7.47 -18.30 -14.29
N LYS A 882 6.78 -19.34 -13.81
CA LYS A 882 6.29 -20.44 -14.64
C LYS A 882 4.77 -20.54 -14.51
N PRO A 883 4.02 -19.86 -15.39
CA PRO A 883 2.58 -20.01 -15.46
C PRO A 883 2.16 -21.43 -15.82
N ALA A 884 1.06 -21.88 -15.23
CA ALA A 884 0.32 -23.03 -15.74
C ALA A 884 -0.36 -22.66 -17.08
N GLU A 885 -0.77 -23.68 -17.83
CA GLU A 885 -1.53 -23.49 -19.06
C GLU A 885 -2.80 -22.64 -18.79
N GLY A 886 -3.08 -21.68 -19.67
CA GLY A 886 -4.22 -20.77 -19.56
C GLY A 886 -3.91 -19.44 -18.84
N LEU A 887 -2.67 -19.21 -18.38
CA LEU A 887 -2.27 -17.97 -17.70
C LEU A 887 -0.96 -17.41 -18.26
N ILE A 888 -0.89 -16.09 -18.39
CA ILE A 888 0.35 -15.35 -18.64
C ILE A 888 0.65 -14.40 -17.49
N TYR A 889 1.94 -14.12 -17.29
CA TYR A 889 2.42 -13.15 -16.33
C TYR A 889 3.29 -12.08 -16.99
N VAL A 890 3.00 -10.80 -16.71
CA VAL A 890 3.77 -9.66 -17.22
C VAL A 890 4.09 -8.67 -16.08
N PRO A 891 5.37 -8.41 -15.78
CA PRO A 891 5.74 -7.43 -14.77
C PRO A 891 5.59 -5.99 -15.32
N TRP A 892 5.29 -5.01 -14.46
CA TRP A 892 4.90 -3.65 -14.91
C TRP A 892 5.99 -2.58 -14.80
N PHE A 893 7.26 -2.96 -14.57
CA PHE A 893 8.34 -2.00 -14.34
C PHE A 893 8.81 -1.26 -15.59
N ASP A 894 8.54 -1.82 -16.76
CA ASP A 894 9.03 -1.29 -18.03
C ASP A 894 7.95 -0.41 -18.65
N GLU A 895 8.29 0.84 -18.96
CA GLU A 895 7.38 1.75 -19.65
C GLU A 895 7.20 1.42 -21.14
N ASN A 896 8.07 0.59 -21.72
CA ASN A 896 7.93 0.10 -23.09
C ASN A 896 6.90 -1.05 -23.18
N VAL A 897 6.79 -1.86 -22.13
CA VAL A 897 5.76 -2.89 -21.98
C VAL A 897 4.72 -2.40 -20.98
N PHE A 898 4.00 -1.35 -21.37
CA PHE A 898 3.10 -0.63 -20.49
C PHE A 898 1.78 -1.38 -20.22
N ILE A 899 1.89 -2.50 -19.49
CA ILE A 899 0.86 -3.51 -19.33
C ILE A 899 -0.44 -3.01 -18.69
N ASN A 900 -0.39 -1.93 -17.92
CA ASN A 900 -1.60 -1.34 -17.33
C ASN A 900 -2.56 -0.70 -18.36
N LYS A 901 -2.17 -0.60 -19.64
CA LYS A 901 -3.10 -0.37 -20.76
C LYS A 901 -4.06 -1.56 -21.02
N VAL A 902 -3.71 -2.75 -20.53
CA VAL A 902 -4.44 -4.01 -20.71
C VAL A 902 -5.29 -4.35 -19.48
N CYS A 903 -4.80 -4.01 -18.28
CA CYS A 903 -5.48 -4.28 -17.00
C CYS A 903 -6.86 -3.62 -16.89
N LEU A 904 -7.79 -4.29 -16.20
CA LEU A 904 -9.12 -3.77 -15.86
C LEU A 904 -9.08 -2.93 -14.57
N ASP A 905 -9.80 -1.81 -14.52
CA ASP A 905 -9.86 -0.93 -13.35
C ASP A 905 -10.99 -1.25 -12.35
N ALA A 906 -11.46 -2.50 -12.34
CA ALA A 906 -12.38 -3.02 -11.33
C ALA A 906 -11.68 -3.08 -9.97
N THR A 907 -12.45 -2.82 -8.91
CA THR A 907 -11.93 -2.78 -7.54
C THR A 907 -12.72 -3.67 -6.61
N ASP A 908 -12.13 -4.01 -5.47
CA ASP A 908 -12.93 -4.38 -4.30
C ASP A 908 -13.93 -3.24 -3.98
N PRO A 909 -15.25 -3.50 -3.92
CA PRO A 909 -16.24 -2.44 -3.69
C PRO A 909 -16.20 -1.81 -2.29
N ILE A 910 -15.59 -2.49 -1.32
CA ILE A 910 -15.48 -2.04 0.07
C ILE A 910 -14.21 -1.19 0.23
N SER A 911 -13.08 -1.67 -0.28
CA SER A 911 -11.78 -1.00 -0.10
C SER A 911 -11.39 -0.08 -1.25
N ALA A 912 -12.11 -0.11 -2.37
CA ALA A 912 -11.75 0.60 -3.61
C ALA A 912 -10.33 0.25 -4.15
N GLN A 913 -9.79 -0.91 -3.79
CA GLN A 913 -8.50 -1.40 -4.28
C GLN A 913 -8.66 -2.16 -5.60
N THR A 914 -7.94 -1.73 -6.63
CA THR A 914 -7.94 -2.36 -7.96
C THR A 914 -7.38 -3.78 -7.96
N ASP A 915 -8.01 -4.67 -8.74
CA ASP A 915 -7.53 -6.01 -9.02
C ASP A 915 -6.63 -6.04 -10.26
N PHE A 916 -5.32 -6.04 -10.03
CA PHE A 916 -4.31 -6.14 -11.10
C PHE A 916 -3.88 -7.59 -11.39
N LYS A 917 -4.44 -8.56 -10.65
CA LYS A 917 -3.97 -9.95 -10.65
C LYS A 917 -4.73 -10.84 -11.61
N LYS A 918 -5.84 -10.35 -12.15
CA LYS A 918 -6.65 -11.11 -13.09
C LYS A 918 -7.45 -10.18 -14.01
N CYS A 919 -7.34 -10.45 -15.30
CA CYS A 919 -8.26 -10.03 -16.35
C CYS A 919 -8.07 -10.98 -17.54
N ALA A 920 -8.93 -10.94 -18.54
CA ALA A 920 -8.87 -11.82 -19.70
C ALA A 920 -8.13 -11.17 -20.87
N VAL A 921 -7.24 -11.93 -21.50
CA VAL A 921 -6.46 -11.50 -22.65
C VAL A 921 -6.42 -12.55 -23.75
N LYS A 922 -6.06 -12.12 -24.95
CA LYS A 922 -5.58 -12.97 -26.04
C LYS A 922 -4.14 -12.58 -26.39
N VAL A 923 -3.38 -13.55 -26.90
CA VAL A 923 -1.98 -13.36 -27.30
C VAL A 923 -1.79 -13.88 -28.72
N TYR A 924 -1.08 -13.11 -29.55
CA TYR A 924 -0.80 -13.44 -30.95
C TYR A 924 0.50 -12.75 -31.42
N LYS A 925 1.14 -13.26 -32.48
CA LYS A 925 2.39 -12.68 -33.02
C LYS A 925 2.21 -11.22 -33.45
N ALA A 926 3.23 -10.40 -33.19
CA ALA A 926 3.16 -8.94 -33.28
C ALA A 926 3.37 -8.32 -34.66
#